data_AF-A0AA92T0S4-F1
#
_entry.id   AF-A0AA92T0S4-F1
#
_cell.length_a   1.000
_cell.length_b   1.000
_cell.length_c   1.000
_cell.angle_alpha   90.00
_cell.angle_beta   90.00
_cell.angle_gamma   90.00
#
_symmetry.space_group_name_H-M   'P 1'
#
loop_
_entity.id
_entity.type
_entity.pdbx_description
1 polymer ?
#
loop_
_entity_poly.entity_id
_entity_poly.type
_entity_poly.pdbx_seq_one_letter_code
_entity_poly.pdbx_strand_id
1 'polypeptide(L)'
;MKNKILFGIMAFVMSIFFAGCSDDDYSPSTTPLLDENSVVTGSADVTASSAIFHGTVKGLESQSSGSYTVGFMYGDAEDNLSEKVTGESTSEFSASISGTPGQVVYYQAFVTLQGHVTYTGTVSSAVLTDSKAITGEVKDLTATTVTFQASLEKAPADAVSGIILSPDTKTEKIRKGVRIQADGINDNYEVKTEGLLPNTTYHYTAYLDLGNGVIYGEEREFTTPESNFNPDNDLVDLGLSTKWARYNVGATSETEFGGLFGFGDMTGFKTSVLMEDYASADIYKTDRDVANKAYGSWLTMPTVEEFEELFNECKKEWVEQAGVAGYKLTGPNGNSIFLPAAGSRTQQTVSGQGINGLYLSGSINPADKQFALGYSFDRNSDRRTSTPVYQALAIRPVSVAKNVKFVKEKLYNTWEFDLKPDESHYKFVGPVFFYGKDASWASYTNNQPVVGETTGWDAEYANIKSWAITDPSHCNGTMTFYQDEDGNDKVKVHQVQADGSYKDSEGTFTVDEKNKTITMTIDPLNAVEYIGGITRTDETKIKVMSLSDEALQLGVIRSSDGQLMIYNYVTSDVKNGYVAKLTAWGDGGNWDGASTVVSGGSKAVGQYTVKLEKTEARTNGKVYVLDLEGFAAKYPKALVRIDAIKADGQDLKFDANKFHYGDIEDNGNYRIELFNIWGSGTAQNSPFRASGGPGEAGEPALAFNKTLEVTFTVVSTTSDGTGVYTPTFNAVRGWGEGEAQLWGYNDGSTLKVVKSDKGQYSLENNQFDMTYEGSGFEGGTIMTFVEIADLYGFFPGTHSTLDEFYLDGKAVSYDKSKVIDANENPKYRLELFNCYAATKDNCAFGVKDGDLMRELGFNKSMRAKFTVHSLFPVPQW
;
A
#
# COMPACT_ATOMS: atom_id res chain seq x y z
N MET A 1 -8.29 -56.44 29.91
CA MET A 1 -6.95 -56.22 30.53
C MET A 1 -6.15 -55.38 29.55
N LYS A 2 -5.66 -54.16 29.80
CA LYS A 2 -5.73 -53.19 30.91
C LYS A 2 -5.99 -51.84 30.24
N ASN A 3 -6.92 -51.05 30.80
CA ASN A 3 -7.12 -49.64 30.48
C ASN A 3 -5.83 -48.85 30.73
N LYS A 4 -5.46 -47.96 29.80
CA LYS A 4 -4.72 -46.73 30.11
C LYS A 4 -5.18 -45.59 29.20
N ILE A 5 -5.88 -44.66 29.86
CA ILE A 5 -6.23 -43.29 29.47
C ILE A 5 -4.96 -42.42 29.51
N LEU A 6 -4.71 -41.58 28.51
CA LEU A 6 -3.90 -40.34 28.55
C LEU A 6 -3.93 -39.69 27.13
N PHE A 7 -4.14 -38.40 26.83
CA PHE A 7 -4.65 -37.18 27.49
C PHE A 7 -5.09 -36.25 26.33
N GLY A 8 -6.13 -35.45 26.52
CA GLY A 8 -6.57 -34.42 25.56
C GLY A 8 -7.40 -33.34 26.25
N ILE A 9 -6.86 -32.73 27.32
CA ILE A 9 -7.42 -31.52 27.95
C ILE A 9 -6.27 -30.61 28.40
N MET A 10 -6.41 -29.33 28.04
CA MET A 10 -5.80 -28.09 28.54
C MET A 10 -4.68 -28.15 29.60
N ALA A 11 -3.65 -27.34 29.35
CA ALA A 11 -2.65 -26.95 30.32
C ALA A 11 -3.23 -26.05 31.44
N PHE A 12 -3.04 -26.46 32.70
CA PHE A 12 -2.67 -25.55 33.79
C PHE A 12 -2.03 -26.35 34.96
N VAL A 13 -0.95 -25.78 35.53
CA VAL A 13 -0.24 -26.12 36.79
C VAL A 13 1.04 -27.00 36.71
N MET A 14 2.10 -26.43 37.29
CA MET A 14 3.53 -26.79 37.42
C MET A 14 3.91 -28.21 37.90
N SER A 15 5.12 -28.65 37.50
CA SER A 15 6.27 -29.10 38.33
C SER A 15 6.96 -30.45 38.00
N ILE A 16 8.27 -30.36 37.67
CA ILE A 16 9.46 -31.15 38.14
C ILE A 16 9.63 -32.65 37.75
N PHE A 17 10.67 -32.89 36.92
CA PHE A 17 11.66 -33.99 36.78
C PHE A 17 11.28 -35.48 36.94
N PHE A 18 11.54 -36.31 35.91
CA PHE A 18 12.78 -37.10 35.73
C PHE A 18 12.74 -37.95 34.43
N ALA A 19 13.94 -38.18 33.87
CA ALA A 19 14.21 -38.88 32.61
C ALA A 19 14.11 -40.42 32.70
N GLY A 20 13.86 -41.06 31.55
CA GLY A 20 14.05 -42.50 31.31
C GLY A 20 13.80 -42.86 29.83
N CYS A 21 14.86 -43.15 29.08
CA CYS A 21 14.88 -43.46 27.65
C CYS A 21 14.31 -44.85 27.31
N SER A 22 13.59 -44.98 26.18
CA SER A 22 13.99 -45.80 25.02
C SER A 22 12.91 -45.84 23.92
N ASP A 23 13.30 -45.38 22.72
CA ASP A 23 12.84 -45.76 21.37
C ASP A 23 11.38 -46.16 21.15
N ASP A 24 10.56 -45.14 20.86
CA ASP A 24 9.68 -45.08 19.69
C ASP A 24 9.33 -43.59 19.53
N ASP A 25 10.16 -42.85 18.77
CA ASP A 25 9.95 -41.42 18.50
C ASP A 25 8.75 -41.22 17.57
N TYR A 26 7.55 -41.43 18.11
CA TYR A 26 6.37 -40.70 17.68
C TYR A 26 6.46 -39.34 18.34
N SER A 27 6.91 -38.33 17.59
CA SER A 27 6.53 -36.95 17.90
C SER A 27 5.01 -36.87 17.81
N PRO A 28 4.24 -36.74 18.90
CA PRO A 28 2.82 -36.49 18.78
C PRO A 28 2.67 -35.17 18.03
N SER A 29 1.94 -35.18 16.91
CA SER A 29 1.51 -33.94 16.28
C SER A 29 0.77 -33.13 17.34
N THR A 30 1.37 -32.03 17.78
CA THR A 30 0.74 -31.08 18.69
C THR A 30 -0.32 -30.24 17.98
N THR A 31 -0.44 -30.40 16.66
CA THR A 31 -1.43 -29.73 15.83
C THR A 31 -2.69 -30.61 15.76
N PRO A 32 -3.86 -30.11 16.18
CA PRO A 32 -5.13 -30.81 16.01
C PRO A 32 -5.37 -31.20 14.55
N LEU A 33 -5.86 -32.41 14.30
CA LEU A 33 -6.19 -32.87 12.94
C LEU A 33 -7.35 -32.08 12.33
N LEU A 34 -8.31 -31.71 13.17
CA LEU A 34 -9.46 -30.87 12.84
C LEU A 34 -9.54 -29.72 13.85
N ASP A 35 -9.99 -28.57 13.38
CA ASP A 35 -10.39 -27.42 14.18
C ASP A 35 -11.91 -27.20 14.12
N GLU A 36 -12.39 -26.16 14.80
CA GLU A 36 -13.81 -25.80 14.86
C GLU A 36 -14.42 -25.40 13.49
N ASN A 37 -13.58 -25.05 12.51
CA ASN A 37 -14.01 -24.65 11.16
C ASN A 37 -13.88 -25.78 10.13
N SER A 38 -13.42 -26.96 10.57
CA SER A 38 -13.13 -28.07 9.68
C SER A 38 -14.37 -28.81 9.18
N VAL A 39 -15.53 -28.65 9.84
CA VAL A 39 -16.81 -29.26 9.44
C VAL A 39 -17.80 -28.16 9.06
N VAL A 40 -18.35 -28.22 7.85
CA VAL A 40 -19.30 -27.22 7.35
C VAL A 40 -20.64 -27.89 7.08
N THR A 41 -21.68 -27.40 7.75
CA THR A 41 -23.08 -27.72 7.41
C THR A 41 -23.45 -26.97 6.13
N GLY A 42 -23.80 -27.73 5.10
CA GLY A 42 -24.19 -27.21 3.79
C GLY A 42 -25.69 -27.05 3.62
N SER A 43 -26.10 -26.91 2.37
CA SER A 43 -27.50 -26.73 1.97
C SER A 43 -28.33 -28.04 2.06
N ALA A 44 -29.61 -27.95 1.75
CA ALA A 44 -30.52 -29.10 1.70
C ALA A 44 -31.34 -29.09 0.41
N ASP A 45 -31.53 -30.27 -0.19
CA ASP A 45 -32.51 -30.49 -1.26
C ASP A 45 -33.75 -31.15 -0.67
N VAL A 46 -34.92 -30.55 -0.84
CA VAL A 46 -36.16 -31.00 -0.19
C VAL A 46 -37.23 -31.40 -1.19
N THR A 47 -38.09 -32.30 -0.74
CA THR A 47 -39.40 -32.57 -1.31
C THR A 47 -40.45 -32.40 -0.20
N ALA A 48 -41.73 -32.56 -0.51
CA ALA A 48 -42.77 -32.54 0.52
C ALA A 48 -42.64 -33.66 1.57
N SER A 49 -41.81 -34.69 1.35
CA SER A 49 -41.69 -35.82 2.28
C SER A 49 -40.25 -36.24 2.60
N SER A 50 -39.23 -35.54 2.08
CA SER A 50 -37.83 -35.89 2.33
C SER A 50 -36.91 -34.69 2.25
N ALA A 51 -35.78 -34.74 2.96
CA ALA A 51 -34.67 -33.80 2.78
C ALA A 51 -33.37 -34.58 2.55
N ILE A 52 -32.51 -34.07 1.69
CA ILE A 52 -31.13 -34.50 1.51
C ILE A 52 -30.24 -33.36 2.01
N PHE A 53 -29.51 -33.59 3.08
CA PHE A 53 -28.58 -32.62 3.65
C PHE A 53 -27.19 -32.78 3.03
N HIS A 54 -26.50 -31.66 2.80
CA HIS A 54 -25.13 -31.62 2.26
C HIS A 54 -24.17 -31.07 3.30
N GLY A 55 -22.92 -31.55 3.28
CA GLY A 55 -21.91 -31.18 4.25
C GLY A 55 -20.50 -31.45 3.73
N THR A 56 -19.53 -30.72 4.27
CA THR A 56 -18.13 -30.89 3.91
C THR A 56 -17.23 -30.96 5.13
N VAL A 57 -16.09 -31.65 4.98
CA VAL A 57 -15.02 -31.72 5.97
C VAL A 57 -13.65 -31.53 5.32
N LYS A 58 -12.81 -30.68 5.91
CA LYS A 58 -11.41 -30.42 5.51
C LYS A 58 -10.45 -31.07 6.52
N GLY A 59 -9.25 -31.45 6.10
CA GLY A 59 -8.20 -31.99 6.99
C GLY A 59 -8.16 -33.51 7.12
N LEU A 60 -9.02 -34.23 6.38
CA LEU A 60 -9.09 -35.70 6.38
C LEU A 60 -8.56 -36.34 5.09
N GLU A 61 -7.87 -35.57 4.25
CA GLU A 61 -7.45 -35.99 2.90
C GLU A 61 -6.48 -37.19 2.90
N SER A 62 -5.80 -37.43 4.04
CA SER A 62 -4.85 -38.52 4.24
C SER A 62 -5.40 -39.69 5.08
N GLN A 63 -6.66 -39.59 5.55
CA GLN A 63 -7.24 -40.58 6.46
C GLN A 63 -8.04 -41.64 5.70
N SER A 64 -8.03 -42.87 6.20
CA SER A 64 -8.88 -43.92 5.64
C SER A 64 -10.35 -43.69 6.02
N SER A 65 -11.27 -43.99 5.11
CA SER A 65 -12.73 -43.80 5.32
C SER A 65 -13.30 -44.58 6.51
N GLY A 66 -12.58 -45.59 7.03
CA GLY A 66 -12.93 -46.31 8.26
C GLY A 66 -12.44 -45.66 9.56
N SER A 67 -11.62 -44.61 9.47
CA SER A 67 -11.07 -43.90 10.64
C SER A 67 -11.98 -42.79 11.16
N TYR A 68 -13.05 -42.47 10.44
CA TYR A 68 -14.02 -41.44 10.80
C TYR A 68 -15.43 -41.77 10.27
N THR A 69 -16.44 -41.16 10.87
CA THR A 69 -17.83 -41.24 10.43
C THR A 69 -18.37 -39.83 10.27
N VAL A 70 -19.00 -39.56 9.14
CA VAL A 70 -19.66 -38.27 8.85
C VAL A 70 -21.18 -38.44 8.81
N GLY A 71 -21.91 -37.35 9.00
CA GLY A 71 -23.37 -37.38 8.94
C GLY A 71 -23.99 -36.08 9.45
N PHE A 72 -25.27 -36.16 9.79
CA PHE A 72 -26.03 -35.03 10.30
C PHE A 72 -26.76 -35.40 11.58
N MET A 73 -26.70 -34.51 12.56
CA MET A 73 -27.63 -34.48 13.68
C MET A 73 -28.82 -33.62 13.26
N TYR A 74 -30.05 -34.04 13.57
CA TYR A 74 -31.25 -33.29 13.19
C TYR A 74 -32.38 -33.40 14.21
N GLY A 75 -33.32 -32.48 14.16
CA GLY A 75 -34.45 -32.41 15.08
C GLY A 75 -35.49 -31.34 14.73
N ASP A 76 -36.41 -31.10 15.66
CA ASP A 76 -37.55 -30.18 15.52
C ASP A 76 -37.29 -28.75 16.03
N ALA A 77 -36.16 -28.53 16.71
CA ALA A 77 -35.72 -27.22 17.16
C ALA A 77 -34.20 -27.05 17.05
N GLU A 78 -33.74 -25.80 16.95
CA GLU A 78 -32.32 -25.44 16.78
C GLU A 78 -31.44 -25.94 17.95
N ASP A 79 -31.99 -25.94 19.17
CA ASP A 79 -31.32 -26.38 20.40
C ASP A 79 -31.57 -27.87 20.74
N ASN A 80 -32.30 -28.60 19.90
CA ASN A 80 -32.69 -29.99 20.13
C ASN A 80 -32.52 -30.88 18.89
N LEU A 81 -31.29 -31.29 18.59
CA LEU A 81 -30.94 -32.20 17.49
C LEU A 81 -30.83 -33.66 17.98
N SER A 82 -31.96 -34.29 18.29
CA SER A 82 -32.00 -35.61 18.95
C SER A 82 -31.76 -36.82 18.03
N GLU A 83 -31.86 -36.66 16.72
CA GLU A 83 -31.71 -37.74 15.74
C GLU A 83 -30.37 -37.66 14.99
N LYS A 84 -29.93 -38.79 14.41
CA LYS A 84 -28.70 -38.86 13.62
C LYS A 84 -28.90 -39.68 12.36
N VAL A 85 -28.34 -39.19 11.25
CA VAL A 85 -28.22 -39.93 9.98
C VAL A 85 -26.76 -39.90 9.52
N THR A 86 -26.22 -41.05 9.13
CA THR A 86 -24.84 -41.16 8.64
C THR A 86 -24.78 -40.95 7.13
N GLY A 87 -23.80 -40.17 6.67
CA GLY A 87 -23.46 -40.05 5.25
C GLY A 87 -22.34 -41.00 4.84
N GLU A 88 -22.00 -41.01 3.55
CA GLU A 88 -20.80 -41.68 3.06
C GLU A 88 -19.54 -40.96 3.58
N SER A 89 -18.54 -41.70 4.08
CA SER A 89 -17.30 -41.14 4.65
C SER A 89 -16.36 -40.55 3.59
N THR A 90 -16.78 -39.44 3.00
CA THR A 90 -16.05 -38.63 2.00
C THR A 90 -15.89 -37.19 2.49
N SER A 91 -15.02 -36.41 1.86
CA SER A 91 -14.81 -34.99 2.21
C SER A 91 -16.01 -34.10 1.88
N GLU A 92 -16.82 -34.51 0.91
CA GLU A 92 -18.15 -33.95 0.61
C GLU A 92 -19.14 -35.10 0.79
N PHE A 93 -20.12 -34.95 1.67
CA PHE A 93 -21.04 -36.02 2.03
C PHE A 93 -22.48 -35.52 2.10
N SER A 94 -23.41 -36.45 1.92
CA SER A 94 -24.83 -36.18 2.04
C SER A 94 -25.56 -37.30 2.75
N ALA A 95 -26.74 -36.99 3.29
CA ALA A 95 -27.60 -37.98 3.92
C ALA A 95 -29.07 -37.57 3.74
N SER A 96 -29.95 -38.57 3.60
CA SER A 96 -31.37 -38.35 3.40
C SER A 96 -32.20 -38.71 4.63
N ILE A 97 -33.25 -37.92 4.87
CA ILE A 97 -34.27 -38.18 5.88
C ILE A 97 -35.66 -38.15 5.25
N SER A 98 -36.63 -38.76 5.93
CA SER A 98 -38.06 -38.67 5.58
C SER A 98 -38.81 -37.85 6.61
N GLY A 99 -39.86 -37.16 6.19
CA GLY A 99 -40.72 -36.37 7.06
C GLY A 99 -42.07 -36.08 6.42
N THR A 100 -42.80 -35.11 6.97
CA THR A 100 -44.14 -34.74 6.50
C THR A 100 -44.18 -33.37 5.84
N PRO A 101 -45.11 -33.09 4.90
CA PRO A 101 -45.22 -31.79 4.25
C PRO A 101 -45.40 -30.64 5.26
N GLY A 102 -44.64 -29.57 5.07
CA GLY A 102 -44.61 -28.39 5.94
C GLY A 102 -43.74 -28.53 7.20
N GLN A 103 -43.12 -29.69 7.44
CA GLN A 103 -42.23 -29.90 8.58
C GLN A 103 -40.96 -29.06 8.41
N VAL A 104 -40.62 -28.28 9.43
CA VAL A 104 -39.30 -27.63 9.56
C VAL A 104 -38.37 -28.60 10.28
N VAL A 105 -37.18 -28.81 9.72
CA VAL A 105 -36.14 -29.67 10.29
C VAL A 105 -34.89 -28.84 10.48
N TYR A 106 -34.35 -28.84 11.70
CA TYR A 106 -33.05 -28.27 12.01
C TYR A 106 -31.99 -29.36 11.90
N TYR A 107 -30.84 -29.03 11.33
CA TYR A 107 -29.78 -30.02 11.07
C TYR A 107 -28.37 -29.42 11.19
N GLN A 108 -27.41 -30.26 11.55
CA GLN A 108 -26.00 -29.88 11.74
C GLN A 108 -25.10 -31.03 11.28
N ALA A 109 -24.12 -30.73 10.42
CA ALA A 109 -23.12 -31.69 9.99
C ALA A 109 -22.21 -32.08 11.16
N PHE A 110 -21.81 -33.35 11.23
CA PHE A 110 -20.84 -33.84 12.20
C PHE A 110 -19.79 -34.73 11.55
N VAL A 111 -18.63 -34.78 12.19
CA VAL A 111 -17.57 -35.76 11.94
C VAL A 111 -17.13 -36.34 13.26
N THR A 112 -17.14 -37.66 13.37
CA THR A 112 -16.64 -38.40 14.54
C THR A 112 -15.37 -39.14 14.19
N LEU A 113 -14.24 -38.76 14.79
CA LEU A 113 -12.96 -39.42 14.62
C LEU A 113 -12.88 -40.66 15.54
N GLN A 114 -12.63 -41.82 14.93
CA GLN A 114 -12.44 -43.11 15.62
C GLN A 114 -13.54 -43.46 16.65
N GLY A 115 -14.75 -42.91 16.50
CA GLY A 115 -15.86 -43.11 17.45
C GLY A 115 -15.73 -42.36 18.78
N HIS A 116 -14.77 -41.44 18.93
CA HIS A 116 -14.46 -40.81 20.22
C HIS A 116 -14.63 -39.29 20.24
N VAL A 117 -14.17 -38.59 19.21
CA VAL A 117 -14.18 -37.11 19.18
C VAL A 117 -15.09 -36.65 18.06
N THR A 118 -16.13 -35.90 18.41
CA THR A 118 -17.09 -35.34 17.44
C THR A 118 -16.86 -33.85 17.26
N TYR A 119 -16.67 -33.44 16.01
CA TYR A 119 -16.66 -32.06 15.55
C TYR A 119 -17.96 -31.79 14.80
N THR A 120 -18.51 -30.59 14.92
CA THR A 120 -19.80 -30.21 14.34
C THR A 120 -19.70 -28.89 13.60
N GLY A 121 -20.45 -28.74 12.50
CA GLY A 121 -20.62 -27.47 11.81
C GLY A 121 -21.63 -26.56 12.53
N THR A 122 -22.15 -25.54 11.86
CA THR A 122 -23.23 -24.68 12.38
C THR A 122 -24.61 -25.34 12.18
N VAL A 123 -25.60 -24.99 12.98
CA VAL A 123 -26.99 -25.46 12.77
C VAL A 123 -27.60 -24.71 11.57
N SER A 124 -28.38 -25.41 10.76
CA SER A 124 -29.15 -24.91 9.63
C SER A 124 -30.58 -25.44 9.68
N SER A 125 -31.47 -24.94 8.83
CA SER A 125 -32.87 -25.36 8.77
C SER A 125 -33.33 -25.63 7.34
N ALA A 126 -34.26 -26.57 7.17
CA ALA A 126 -34.96 -26.83 5.92
C ALA A 126 -36.45 -27.06 6.18
N VAL A 127 -37.31 -26.65 5.23
CA VAL A 127 -38.75 -26.92 5.27
C VAL A 127 -39.12 -27.91 4.18
N LEU A 128 -39.79 -29.02 4.54
CA LEU A 128 -40.26 -30.01 3.59
C LEU A 128 -41.44 -29.46 2.80
N THR A 129 -41.27 -29.21 1.50
CA THR A 129 -42.28 -28.52 0.69
C THR A 129 -42.30 -29.03 -0.75
N ASP A 130 -43.44 -28.79 -1.42
CA ASP A 130 -43.61 -28.96 -2.87
C ASP A 130 -43.23 -27.69 -3.65
N SER A 131 -42.85 -26.60 -2.97
CA SER A 131 -42.41 -25.36 -3.62
C SER A 131 -41.16 -25.61 -4.46
N LYS A 132 -41.07 -25.00 -5.64
CA LYS A 132 -39.92 -25.13 -6.53
C LYS A 132 -39.45 -23.79 -7.08
N ALA A 133 -38.15 -23.71 -7.27
CA ALA A 133 -37.51 -22.76 -8.16
C ALA A 133 -37.06 -23.51 -9.43
N ILE A 134 -37.31 -22.96 -10.61
CA ILE A 134 -36.94 -23.54 -11.89
C ILE A 134 -36.02 -22.56 -12.60
N THR A 135 -34.79 -23.00 -12.86
CA THR A 135 -33.79 -22.22 -13.59
C THR A 135 -34.06 -22.30 -15.09
N GLY A 136 -34.28 -21.16 -15.74
CA GLY A 136 -34.45 -21.06 -17.18
C GLY A 136 -33.13 -20.85 -17.93
N GLU A 137 -33.22 -20.68 -19.26
CA GLU A 137 -32.08 -20.27 -20.10
C GLU A 137 -31.75 -18.79 -19.92
N VAL A 138 -30.52 -18.42 -20.24
CA VAL A 138 -30.13 -17.00 -20.35
C VAL A 138 -30.55 -16.40 -21.68
N LYS A 139 -30.82 -15.09 -21.69
CA LYS A 139 -31.04 -14.29 -22.90
C LYS A 139 -30.24 -12.99 -22.85
N ASP A 140 -30.20 -12.28 -23.99
CA ASP A 140 -29.52 -10.98 -24.13
C ASP A 140 -28.06 -11.01 -23.64
N LEU A 141 -27.39 -12.15 -23.82
CA LEU A 141 -26.02 -12.37 -23.38
C LEU A 141 -25.06 -11.51 -24.20
N THR A 142 -24.31 -10.67 -23.51
CA THR A 142 -23.20 -9.88 -24.06
C THR A 142 -21.89 -10.23 -23.35
N ALA A 143 -20.80 -9.56 -23.72
CA ALA A 143 -19.50 -9.74 -23.06
C ALA A 143 -19.52 -9.31 -21.57
N THR A 144 -20.49 -8.48 -21.15
CA THR A 144 -20.51 -7.89 -19.80
C THR A 144 -21.89 -7.94 -19.12
N THR A 145 -22.94 -8.37 -19.81
CA THR A 145 -24.31 -8.41 -19.28
C THR A 145 -25.06 -9.67 -19.69
N VAL A 146 -26.06 -10.06 -18.90
CA VAL A 146 -26.95 -11.18 -19.19
C VAL A 146 -28.32 -10.95 -18.54
N THR A 147 -29.37 -11.50 -19.14
CA THR A 147 -30.69 -11.60 -18.50
C THR A 147 -31.02 -13.06 -18.21
N PHE A 148 -31.22 -13.38 -16.94
CA PHE A 148 -31.65 -14.70 -16.49
C PHE A 148 -33.17 -14.82 -16.54
N GLN A 149 -33.66 -16.02 -16.86
CA GLN A 149 -35.07 -16.36 -16.78
C GLN A 149 -35.27 -17.45 -15.72
N ALA A 150 -36.33 -17.36 -14.95
CA ALA A 150 -36.69 -18.39 -13.97
C ALA A 150 -38.19 -18.38 -13.68
N SER A 151 -38.68 -19.49 -13.13
CA SER A 151 -40.07 -19.64 -12.73
C SER A 151 -40.20 -20.30 -11.37
N LEU A 152 -41.35 -20.08 -10.72
CA LEU A 152 -41.66 -20.60 -9.40
C LEU A 152 -42.92 -21.47 -9.46
N GLU A 153 -42.94 -22.55 -8.70
CA GLU A 153 -44.15 -23.34 -8.46
C GLU A 153 -44.48 -23.34 -6.97
N LYS A 154 -45.74 -23.09 -6.62
CA LYS A 154 -46.25 -23.12 -5.23
C LYS A 154 -45.39 -22.28 -4.26
N ALA A 155 -44.90 -21.11 -4.72
CA ALA A 155 -44.15 -20.19 -3.88
C ALA A 155 -45.09 -19.45 -2.90
N PRO A 156 -44.73 -19.36 -1.61
CA PRO A 156 -45.42 -18.48 -0.66
C PRO A 156 -45.28 -17.00 -1.07
N ALA A 157 -46.27 -16.18 -0.71
CA ALA A 157 -46.31 -14.77 -1.09
C ALA A 157 -45.25 -13.91 -0.38
N ASP A 158 -44.74 -14.37 0.76
CA ASP A 158 -43.73 -13.74 1.61
C ASP A 158 -42.31 -14.26 1.37
N ALA A 159 -42.14 -15.20 0.45
CA ALA A 159 -40.83 -15.71 0.07
C ALA A 159 -39.99 -14.66 -0.69
N VAL A 160 -38.69 -14.93 -0.83
CA VAL A 160 -37.78 -14.14 -1.68
C VAL A 160 -37.21 -15.04 -2.75
N SER A 161 -37.21 -14.60 -4.01
CA SER A 161 -36.64 -15.37 -5.13
C SER A 161 -35.58 -14.58 -5.90
N GLY A 162 -34.82 -15.29 -6.71
CA GLY A 162 -33.82 -14.68 -7.57
C GLY A 162 -32.95 -15.71 -8.27
N ILE A 163 -31.74 -15.28 -8.62
CA ILE A 163 -30.69 -16.10 -9.23
C ILE A 163 -29.46 -16.05 -8.33
N ILE A 164 -28.79 -17.19 -8.17
CA ILE A 164 -27.44 -17.23 -7.60
C ILE A 164 -26.47 -17.36 -8.75
N LEU A 165 -25.45 -16.51 -8.79
CA LEU A 165 -24.39 -16.51 -9.80
C LEU A 165 -23.04 -16.76 -9.12
N SER A 166 -22.25 -17.69 -9.66
CA SER A 166 -20.96 -18.07 -9.10
C SER A 166 -19.94 -18.40 -10.18
N PRO A 167 -18.65 -18.10 -9.97
CA PRO A 167 -17.59 -18.58 -10.83
C PRO A 167 -17.11 -20.00 -10.48
N ASP A 168 -17.59 -20.59 -9.38
CA ASP A 168 -17.22 -21.94 -8.96
C ASP A 168 -18.08 -23.01 -9.67
N THR A 169 -17.51 -24.21 -9.81
CA THR A 169 -18.17 -25.37 -10.44
C THR A 169 -18.80 -26.34 -9.45
N LYS A 170 -18.53 -26.18 -8.15
CA LYS A 170 -19.02 -27.09 -7.10
C LYS A 170 -20.36 -26.61 -6.57
N THR A 171 -21.38 -27.46 -6.53
CA THR A 171 -22.75 -27.18 -6.05
C THR A 171 -22.80 -26.29 -4.79
N GLU A 172 -22.16 -26.70 -3.69
CA GLU A 172 -22.20 -25.91 -2.44
C GLU A 172 -21.50 -24.55 -2.55
N LYS A 173 -20.54 -24.39 -3.46
CA LYS A 173 -19.92 -23.11 -3.77
C LYS A 173 -20.76 -22.27 -4.73
N ILE A 174 -21.46 -22.90 -5.67
CA ILE A 174 -22.43 -22.24 -6.55
C ILE A 174 -23.53 -21.62 -5.68
N ARG A 175 -24.12 -22.40 -4.76
CA ARG A 175 -25.19 -21.97 -3.85
C ARG A 175 -24.76 -20.87 -2.86
N LYS A 176 -23.45 -20.69 -2.64
CA LYS A 176 -22.85 -19.58 -1.86
C LYS A 176 -22.44 -18.37 -2.71
N GLY A 177 -22.73 -18.40 -4.01
CA GLY A 177 -22.47 -17.31 -4.94
C GLY A 177 -23.26 -16.04 -4.63
N VAL A 178 -23.18 -15.06 -5.53
CA VAL A 178 -23.89 -13.78 -5.38
C VAL A 178 -25.37 -13.98 -5.67
N ARG A 179 -26.23 -13.62 -4.71
CA ARG A 179 -27.69 -13.63 -4.87
C ARG A 179 -28.13 -12.34 -5.57
N ILE A 180 -28.79 -12.49 -6.72
CA ILE A 180 -29.40 -11.41 -7.49
C ILE A 180 -30.91 -11.57 -7.36
N GLN A 181 -31.50 -10.74 -6.51
CA GLN A 181 -32.91 -10.83 -6.13
C GLN A 181 -33.82 -10.35 -7.27
N ALA A 182 -34.96 -11.02 -7.44
CA ALA A 182 -36.01 -10.61 -8.36
C ALA A 182 -36.99 -9.61 -7.72
N ASP A 183 -37.69 -8.84 -8.56
CA ASP A 183 -38.73 -7.91 -8.12
C ASP A 183 -40.00 -8.64 -7.67
N GLY A 184 -40.02 -9.04 -6.40
CA GLY A 184 -41.14 -9.74 -5.78
C GLY A 184 -41.30 -11.19 -6.23
N ILE A 185 -42.42 -11.81 -5.84
CA ILE A 185 -42.76 -13.20 -6.16
C ILE A 185 -43.69 -13.25 -7.36
N ASN A 186 -43.16 -13.73 -8.50
CA ASN A 186 -43.90 -13.92 -9.74
C ASN A 186 -43.70 -15.35 -10.25
N ASP A 187 -44.73 -15.93 -10.87
CA ASP A 187 -44.68 -17.28 -11.46
C ASP A 187 -43.54 -17.40 -12.49
N ASN A 188 -43.28 -16.33 -13.25
CA ASN A 188 -42.13 -16.20 -14.14
C ASN A 188 -41.50 -14.83 -13.89
N TYR A 189 -40.17 -14.78 -13.86
CA TYR A 189 -39.44 -13.54 -13.65
C TYR A 189 -38.15 -13.52 -14.47
N GLU A 190 -37.65 -12.31 -14.70
CA GLU A 190 -36.39 -12.06 -15.37
C GLU A 190 -35.51 -11.16 -14.52
N VAL A 191 -34.21 -11.45 -14.50
CA VAL A 191 -33.24 -10.69 -13.73
C VAL A 191 -32.06 -10.33 -14.62
N LYS A 192 -31.81 -9.03 -14.81
CA LYS A 192 -30.64 -8.54 -15.55
C LYS A 192 -29.44 -8.43 -14.62
N THR A 193 -28.28 -8.85 -15.08
CA THR A 193 -27.00 -8.70 -14.39
C THR A 193 -25.99 -8.01 -15.29
N GLU A 194 -25.16 -7.17 -14.69
CA GLU A 194 -24.10 -6.39 -15.33
C GLU A 194 -22.77 -6.65 -14.62
N GLY A 195 -21.67 -6.14 -15.16
CA GLY A 195 -20.34 -6.30 -14.57
C GLY A 195 -19.70 -7.68 -14.78
N LEU A 196 -20.20 -8.47 -15.72
CA LEU A 196 -19.56 -9.72 -16.12
C LEU A 196 -18.24 -9.46 -16.85
N LEU A 197 -17.34 -10.43 -16.81
CA LEU A 197 -16.11 -10.40 -17.58
C LEU A 197 -16.28 -11.07 -18.94
N PRO A 198 -15.66 -10.55 -20.02
CA PRO A 198 -15.57 -11.23 -21.31
C PRO A 198 -14.88 -12.59 -21.22
N ASN A 199 -15.22 -13.50 -22.14
CA ASN A 199 -14.63 -14.85 -22.25
C ASN A 199 -14.53 -15.59 -20.89
N THR A 200 -15.61 -15.51 -20.09
CA THR A 200 -15.65 -16.09 -18.75
C THR A 200 -16.90 -16.94 -18.58
N THR A 201 -16.71 -18.17 -18.08
CA THR A 201 -17.79 -19.10 -17.76
C THR A 201 -18.31 -18.83 -16.35
N TYR A 202 -19.63 -18.75 -16.22
CA TYR A 202 -20.32 -18.60 -14.95
C TYR A 202 -21.35 -19.70 -14.77
N HIS A 203 -21.54 -20.12 -13.52
CA HIS A 203 -22.55 -21.08 -13.09
C HIS A 203 -23.66 -20.36 -12.34
N TYR A 204 -24.91 -20.79 -12.54
CA TYR A 204 -26.07 -20.16 -11.93
C TYR A 204 -27.19 -21.14 -11.61
N THR A 205 -28.02 -20.76 -10.64
CA THR A 205 -29.25 -21.49 -10.27
C THR A 205 -30.31 -20.51 -9.77
N ALA A 206 -31.59 -20.78 -10.04
CA ALA A 206 -32.69 -20.07 -9.41
C ALA A 206 -32.77 -20.45 -7.92
N TYR A 207 -33.15 -19.49 -7.07
CA TYR A 207 -33.42 -19.78 -5.66
C TYR A 207 -34.78 -19.25 -5.22
N LEU A 208 -35.35 -19.91 -4.22
CA LEU A 208 -36.53 -19.49 -3.48
C LEU A 208 -36.25 -19.65 -1.99
N ASP A 209 -36.06 -18.53 -1.30
CA ASP A 209 -35.82 -18.42 0.13
C ASP A 209 -37.16 -18.34 0.88
N LEU A 210 -37.40 -19.31 1.75
CA LEU A 210 -38.65 -19.49 2.51
C LEU A 210 -38.51 -19.03 3.97
N GLY A 211 -37.38 -18.42 4.34
CA GLY A 211 -37.04 -18.05 5.72
C GLY A 211 -36.54 -19.23 6.56
N ASN A 212 -37.16 -20.40 6.46
CA ASN A 212 -36.74 -21.65 7.14
C ASN A 212 -35.97 -22.61 6.22
N GLY A 213 -35.33 -22.09 5.18
CA GLY A 213 -34.57 -22.85 4.20
C GLY A 213 -34.70 -22.28 2.79
N VAL A 214 -33.83 -22.73 1.90
CA VAL A 214 -33.75 -22.25 0.51
C VAL A 214 -33.93 -23.41 -0.45
N ILE A 215 -34.81 -23.25 -1.42
CA ILE A 215 -35.00 -24.17 -2.53
C ILE A 215 -34.14 -23.70 -3.70
N TYR A 216 -33.38 -24.62 -4.29
CA TYR A 216 -32.53 -24.35 -5.44
C TYR A 216 -33.09 -25.03 -6.70
N GLY A 217 -33.00 -24.35 -7.83
CA GLY A 217 -33.34 -24.89 -9.14
C GLY A 217 -32.19 -25.70 -9.75
N GLU A 218 -32.39 -26.12 -11.00
CA GLU A 218 -31.35 -26.76 -11.81
C GLU A 218 -30.11 -25.87 -11.92
N GLU A 219 -28.92 -26.46 -11.75
CA GLU A 219 -27.66 -25.76 -12.00
C GLU A 219 -27.40 -25.68 -13.50
N ARG A 220 -27.06 -24.47 -13.97
CA ARG A 220 -26.77 -24.20 -15.37
C ARG A 220 -25.49 -23.37 -15.48
N GLU A 221 -24.95 -23.29 -16.69
CA GLU A 221 -23.77 -22.48 -16.98
C GLU A 221 -23.93 -21.72 -18.30
N PHE A 222 -23.17 -20.65 -18.45
CA PHE A 222 -23.02 -19.93 -19.71
C PHE A 222 -21.61 -19.34 -19.80
N THR A 223 -21.16 -19.02 -21.01
CA THR A 223 -19.86 -18.35 -21.24
C THR A 223 -20.09 -17.05 -21.99
N THR A 224 -19.58 -15.94 -21.45
CA THR A 224 -19.66 -14.63 -22.10
C THR A 224 -18.80 -14.61 -23.39
N PRO A 225 -19.24 -13.91 -24.45
CA PRO A 225 -18.42 -13.67 -25.62
C PRO A 225 -17.15 -12.85 -25.33
N GLU A 226 -16.24 -12.80 -26.30
CA GLU A 226 -15.08 -11.90 -26.27
C GLU A 226 -15.50 -10.41 -26.30
N SER A 227 -14.64 -9.54 -25.77
CA SER A 227 -14.83 -8.10 -25.83
C SER A 227 -14.56 -7.56 -27.23
N ASN A 228 -15.30 -6.51 -27.62
CA ASN A 228 -15.06 -5.73 -28.82
C ASN A 228 -14.26 -4.44 -28.55
N PHE A 229 -13.48 -4.38 -27.46
CA PHE A 229 -12.68 -3.22 -27.08
C PHE A 229 -11.78 -2.73 -28.22
N ASN A 230 -11.87 -1.45 -28.54
CA ASN A 230 -11.11 -0.81 -29.59
C ASN A 230 -10.14 0.23 -29.00
N PRO A 231 -8.83 -0.05 -28.92
CA PRO A 231 -7.84 0.87 -28.35
C PRO A 231 -7.82 2.27 -28.95
N ASP A 232 -8.23 2.45 -30.21
CA ASP A 232 -8.25 3.77 -30.86
C ASP A 232 -9.43 4.64 -30.41
N ASN A 233 -10.55 4.02 -30.03
CA ASN A 233 -11.79 4.70 -29.68
C ASN A 233 -12.11 4.65 -28.17
N ASP A 234 -11.58 3.65 -27.47
CA ASP A 234 -11.93 3.34 -26.08
C ASP A 234 -10.85 3.74 -25.07
N LEU A 235 -9.68 4.18 -25.55
CA LEU A 235 -8.66 4.86 -24.74
C LEU A 235 -8.69 6.38 -24.99
N VAL A 236 -8.67 7.15 -23.91
CA VAL A 236 -8.60 8.61 -23.92
C VAL A 236 -7.24 9.05 -23.44
N ASP A 237 -6.54 9.80 -24.30
CA ASP A 237 -5.35 10.53 -23.88
C ASP A 237 -5.77 11.80 -23.14
N LEU A 238 -5.47 11.86 -21.84
CA LEU A 238 -5.72 13.01 -20.99
C LEU A 238 -4.52 13.98 -20.91
N GLY A 239 -3.41 13.68 -21.58
CA GLY A 239 -2.15 14.41 -21.45
C GLY A 239 -1.34 14.01 -20.22
N LEU A 240 -1.64 12.83 -19.66
CA LEU A 240 -1.01 12.24 -18.48
C LEU A 240 0.07 11.21 -18.89
N SER A 241 0.65 10.51 -17.91
CA SER A 241 1.65 9.46 -18.12
C SER A 241 1.11 8.19 -18.79
N THR A 242 -0.21 8.02 -18.87
CA THR A 242 -0.88 6.92 -19.58
C THR A 242 -2.23 7.36 -20.16
N LYS A 243 -2.75 6.59 -21.12
CA LYS A 243 -4.13 6.76 -21.60
C LYS A 243 -5.08 5.97 -20.70
N TRP A 244 -6.25 6.55 -20.43
CA TRP A 244 -7.27 5.98 -19.56
C TRP A 244 -8.42 5.40 -20.39
N ALA A 245 -9.01 4.29 -19.95
CA ALA A 245 -10.18 3.73 -20.62
C ALA A 245 -11.43 4.62 -20.43
N ARG A 246 -12.32 4.61 -21.41
CA ARG A 246 -13.59 5.36 -21.36
C ARG A 246 -14.59 4.84 -20.34
N TYR A 247 -14.48 3.59 -19.93
CA TYR A 247 -15.42 2.92 -19.01
C TYR A 247 -14.71 1.92 -18.09
N ASN A 248 -15.41 1.50 -17.03
CA ASN A 248 -14.89 0.55 -16.04
C ASN A 248 -14.78 -0.87 -16.64
N VAL A 249 -13.98 -1.74 -16.04
CA VAL A 249 -14.00 -3.18 -16.36
C VAL A 249 -15.42 -3.72 -16.16
N GLY A 250 -15.93 -4.50 -17.12
CA GLY A 250 -17.29 -5.03 -17.07
C GLY A 250 -18.39 -4.03 -17.45
N ALA A 251 -18.03 -2.87 -18.00
CA ALA A 251 -18.95 -1.91 -18.60
C ALA A 251 -18.76 -1.80 -20.12
N THR A 252 -19.76 -1.24 -20.80
CA THR A 252 -19.74 -0.91 -22.24
C THR A 252 -19.92 0.58 -22.53
N SER A 253 -20.23 1.37 -21.49
CA SER A 253 -20.44 2.81 -21.59
C SER A 253 -19.90 3.55 -20.37
N GLU A 254 -19.64 4.86 -20.52
CA GLU A 254 -18.97 5.68 -19.50
C GLU A 254 -19.78 5.80 -18.19
N THR A 255 -21.11 5.69 -18.29
CA THR A 255 -22.06 5.83 -17.18
C THR A 255 -22.41 4.51 -16.48
N GLU A 256 -22.06 3.37 -17.07
CA GLU A 256 -22.22 2.07 -16.40
C GLU A 256 -21.20 1.91 -15.28
N PHE A 257 -21.65 1.39 -14.13
CA PHE A 257 -20.79 1.20 -12.96
C PHE A 257 -19.70 0.13 -13.19
N GLY A 258 -19.93 -0.81 -14.10
CA GLY A 258 -19.03 -1.93 -14.35
C GLY A 258 -19.06 -2.97 -13.22
N GLY A 259 -18.10 -3.89 -13.26
CA GLY A 259 -17.93 -4.91 -12.23
C GLY A 259 -17.20 -4.39 -10.99
N LEU A 260 -17.41 -5.10 -9.88
CA LEU A 260 -16.71 -4.89 -8.62
C LEU A 260 -15.83 -6.10 -8.33
N PHE A 261 -14.53 -5.87 -8.17
CA PHE A 261 -13.51 -6.93 -8.10
C PHE A 261 -12.76 -6.83 -6.79
N GLY A 262 -12.66 -7.95 -6.07
CA GLY A 262 -11.66 -8.08 -5.01
C GLY A 262 -10.25 -8.14 -5.62
N PHE A 263 -9.21 -7.95 -4.80
CA PHE A 263 -7.85 -7.84 -5.30
C PHE A 263 -7.33 -9.17 -5.87
N GLY A 264 -7.15 -9.22 -7.20
CA GLY A 264 -6.83 -10.45 -7.93
C GLY A 264 -8.03 -11.37 -8.22
N ASP A 265 -9.27 -10.88 -8.01
CA ASP A 265 -10.49 -11.57 -8.44
C ASP A 265 -10.63 -11.50 -9.97
N MET A 266 -10.36 -12.62 -10.62
CA MET A 266 -10.43 -12.76 -12.08
C MET A 266 -11.83 -13.10 -12.58
N THR A 267 -12.87 -12.90 -11.77
CA THR A 267 -14.25 -13.32 -12.05
C THR A 267 -15.27 -12.20 -11.81
N GLY A 268 -15.03 -11.33 -10.82
CA GLY A 268 -15.94 -10.26 -10.38
C GLY A 268 -17.02 -10.70 -9.37
N PHE A 269 -17.13 -11.99 -9.10
CA PHE A 269 -18.21 -12.57 -8.29
C PHE A 269 -17.69 -13.37 -7.08
N LYS A 270 -16.41 -13.21 -6.70
CA LYS A 270 -15.89 -13.84 -5.49
C LYS A 270 -16.51 -13.20 -4.24
N THR A 271 -17.02 -14.01 -3.31
CA THR A 271 -17.72 -13.57 -2.08
C THR A 271 -16.97 -13.91 -0.79
N SER A 272 -15.78 -14.55 -0.89
CA SER A 272 -14.98 -14.91 0.28
C SER A 272 -14.54 -13.67 1.06
N VAL A 273 -14.42 -13.82 2.38
CA VAL A 273 -13.80 -12.81 3.26
C VAL A 273 -12.44 -13.24 3.80
N LEU A 274 -12.00 -14.44 3.42
CA LEU A 274 -10.67 -14.94 3.76
C LEU A 274 -9.64 -14.20 2.92
N MET A 275 -8.56 -13.73 3.53
CA MET A 275 -7.56 -12.92 2.83
C MET A 275 -6.66 -13.78 1.95
N GLU A 276 -6.39 -15.03 2.33
CA GLU A 276 -5.59 -15.98 1.53
C GLU A 276 -6.21 -16.34 0.17
N ASP A 277 -7.48 -16.00 0.00
CA ASP A 277 -8.23 -16.18 -1.23
C ASP A 277 -7.91 -15.10 -2.29
N TYR A 278 -7.21 -14.03 -1.91
CA TYR A 278 -6.91 -12.87 -2.75
C TYR A 278 -5.41 -12.68 -2.93
N ALA A 279 -5.02 -11.80 -3.86
CA ALA A 279 -3.61 -11.52 -4.10
C ALA A 279 -2.98 -10.73 -2.93
N SER A 280 -1.67 -10.87 -2.76
CA SER A 280 -0.88 -10.25 -1.67
C SER A 280 0.38 -9.52 -2.16
N ALA A 281 0.43 -9.23 -3.46
CA ALA A 281 1.50 -8.49 -4.14
C ALA A 281 0.88 -7.67 -5.27
N ASP A 282 1.64 -6.74 -5.86
CA ASP A 282 1.19 -5.98 -7.02
C ASP A 282 0.72 -6.90 -8.16
N ILE A 283 -0.45 -6.60 -8.72
CA ILE A 283 -1.12 -7.45 -9.72
C ILE A 283 -1.21 -6.82 -11.11
N TYR A 284 -0.90 -5.52 -11.26
CA TYR A 284 -0.85 -4.91 -12.60
C TYR A 284 0.21 -5.60 -13.47
N LYS A 285 -0.13 -5.87 -14.74
CA LYS A 285 0.73 -6.58 -15.71
C LYS A 285 1.14 -8.00 -15.28
N THR A 286 0.35 -8.64 -14.42
CA THR A 286 0.53 -10.05 -14.03
C THR A 286 -0.61 -10.92 -14.57
N ASP A 287 -0.57 -12.23 -14.29
CA ASP A 287 -1.68 -13.15 -14.57
C ASP A 287 -2.93 -12.89 -13.71
N ARG A 288 -2.83 -12.01 -12.70
CA ARG A 288 -3.92 -11.51 -11.85
C ARG A 288 -4.45 -10.13 -12.26
N ASP A 289 -4.02 -9.60 -13.40
CA ASP A 289 -4.51 -8.34 -13.95
C ASP A 289 -5.86 -8.57 -14.67
N VAL A 290 -6.96 -8.23 -14.00
CA VAL A 290 -8.31 -8.45 -14.56
C VAL A 290 -8.61 -7.56 -15.78
N ALA A 291 -8.00 -6.38 -15.88
CA ALA A 291 -8.17 -5.51 -17.04
C ALA A 291 -7.49 -6.12 -18.27
N ASN A 292 -6.30 -6.69 -18.10
CA ASN A 292 -5.59 -7.41 -19.15
C ASN A 292 -6.34 -8.67 -19.57
N LYS A 293 -6.89 -9.44 -18.62
CA LYS A 293 -7.74 -10.60 -18.95
C LYS A 293 -8.97 -10.20 -19.76
N ALA A 294 -9.64 -9.12 -19.38
CA ALA A 294 -10.89 -8.69 -20.01
C ALA A 294 -10.68 -8.13 -21.44
N TYR A 295 -9.59 -7.39 -21.66
CA TYR A 295 -9.41 -6.58 -22.89
C TYR A 295 -8.08 -6.83 -23.62
N GLY A 296 -7.28 -7.80 -23.17
CA GLY A 296 -6.01 -8.20 -23.76
C GLY A 296 -4.85 -7.26 -23.44
N SER A 297 -3.72 -7.49 -24.12
CA SER A 297 -2.41 -6.84 -23.87
C SER A 297 -2.35 -5.33 -24.10
N TRP A 298 -3.47 -4.70 -24.47
CA TRP A 298 -3.58 -3.25 -24.60
C TRP A 298 -3.78 -2.57 -23.25
N LEU A 299 -4.39 -3.25 -22.29
CA LEU A 299 -4.78 -2.69 -21.00
C LEU A 299 -4.17 -3.43 -19.82
N THR A 300 -4.05 -2.68 -18.73
CA THR A 300 -3.60 -3.14 -17.42
C THR A 300 -4.38 -2.37 -16.35
N MET A 301 -4.43 -2.92 -15.14
CA MET A 301 -4.88 -2.15 -13.98
C MET A 301 -3.95 -0.94 -13.75
N PRO A 302 -4.49 0.23 -13.38
CA PRO A 302 -3.67 1.39 -13.04
C PRO A 302 -2.86 1.13 -11.77
N THR A 303 -1.69 1.75 -11.64
CA THR A 303 -1.00 1.83 -10.35
C THR A 303 -1.65 2.90 -9.46
N VAL A 304 -1.34 2.90 -8.16
CA VAL A 304 -1.84 3.95 -7.26
C VAL A 304 -1.30 5.33 -7.64
N GLU A 305 -0.06 5.42 -8.12
CA GLU A 305 0.57 6.66 -8.57
C GLU A 305 -0.12 7.23 -9.83
N GLU A 306 -0.62 6.37 -10.72
CA GLU A 306 -1.39 6.82 -11.89
C GLU A 306 -2.74 7.43 -11.48
N PHE A 307 -3.40 6.88 -10.45
CA PHE A 307 -4.57 7.51 -9.86
C PHE A 307 -4.23 8.84 -9.19
N GLU A 308 -3.14 8.92 -8.44
CA GLU A 308 -2.66 10.18 -7.85
C GLU A 308 -2.40 11.23 -8.93
N GLU A 309 -1.74 10.87 -10.04
CA GLU A 309 -1.55 11.76 -11.20
C GLU A 309 -2.91 12.21 -11.77
N LEU A 310 -3.84 11.28 -12.00
CA LEU A 310 -5.16 11.58 -12.55
C LEU A 310 -5.90 12.63 -11.71
N PHE A 311 -5.93 12.48 -10.39
CA PHE A 311 -6.67 13.38 -9.50
C PHE A 311 -5.93 14.68 -9.15
N ASN A 312 -4.61 14.71 -9.29
CA ASN A 312 -3.80 15.91 -9.05
C ASN A 312 -3.71 16.80 -10.29
N GLU A 313 -3.58 16.21 -11.48
CA GLU A 313 -3.32 16.96 -12.73
C GLU A 313 -4.58 17.28 -13.53
N CYS A 314 -5.70 16.58 -13.29
CA CYS A 314 -6.96 16.86 -13.98
C CYS A 314 -7.83 17.85 -13.21
N LYS A 315 -8.58 18.68 -13.96
CA LYS A 315 -9.70 19.44 -13.41
C LYS A 315 -10.85 18.48 -13.06
N LYS A 316 -11.36 18.57 -11.83
CA LYS A 316 -12.40 17.71 -11.27
C LYS A 316 -13.75 18.43 -11.21
N GLU A 317 -14.81 17.84 -11.74
CA GLU A 317 -16.19 18.34 -11.61
C GLU A 317 -17.15 17.21 -11.23
N TRP A 318 -17.85 17.33 -10.10
CA TRP A 318 -18.89 16.38 -9.70
C TRP A 318 -20.15 16.62 -10.52
N VAL A 319 -20.57 15.63 -11.30
CA VAL A 319 -21.69 15.73 -12.23
C VAL A 319 -22.57 14.48 -12.15
N GLU A 320 -23.80 14.62 -12.66
CA GLU A 320 -24.70 13.49 -12.90
C GLU A 320 -24.88 13.34 -14.41
N GLN A 321 -24.54 12.16 -14.94
CA GLN A 321 -24.68 11.83 -16.36
C GLN A 321 -25.60 10.61 -16.49
N ALA A 322 -26.70 10.77 -17.24
CA ALA A 322 -27.71 9.72 -17.42
C ALA A 322 -28.23 9.11 -16.09
N GLY A 323 -28.38 9.93 -15.04
CA GLY A 323 -28.83 9.48 -13.72
C GLY A 323 -27.74 8.87 -12.82
N VAL A 324 -26.48 8.87 -13.28
CA VAL A 324 -25.33 8.32 -12.55
C VAL A 324 -24.43 9.46 -12.09
N ALA A 325 -24.27 9.60 -10.77
CA ALA A 325 -23.37 10.58 -10.17
C ALA A 325 -21.91 10.12 -10.21
N GLY A 326 -20.98 11.06 -10.35
CA GLY A 326 -19.54 10.77 -10.36
C GLY A 326 -18.70 11.98 -10.75
N TYR A 327 -17.40 11.75 -10.97
CA TYR A 327 -16.48 12.80 -11.41
C TYR A 327 -16.29 12.81 -12.92
N LYS A 328 -16.46 13.99 -13.53
CA LYS A 328 -15.87 14.31 -14.82
C LYS A 328 -14.46 14.85 -14.58
N LEU A 329 -13.47 14.17 -15.13
CA LEU A 329 -12.05 14.51 -15.03
C LEU A 329 -11.58 15.02 -16.38
N THR A 330 -11.07 16.25 -16.43
CA THR A 330 -10.57 16.88 -17.66
C THR A 330 -9.07 17.08 -17.54
N GLY A 331 -8.31 16.40 -18.38
CA GLY A 331 -6.85 16.41 -18.34
C GLY A 331 -6.24 17.71 -18.88
N PRO A 332 -4.92 17.91 -18.68
CA PRO A 332 -4.21 19.10 -19.15
C PRO A 332 -4.36 19.39 -20.65
N ASN A 333 -4.62 18.37 -21.47
CA ASN A 333 -4.83 18.52 -22.91
C ASN A 333 -6.28 18.87 -23.31
N GLY A 334 -7.21 18.99 -22.35
CA GLY A 334 -8.61 19.33 -22.56
C GLY A 334 -9.56 18.16 -22.83
N ASN A 335 -9.05 16.94 -23.03
CA ASN A 335 -9.89 15.74 -23.13
C ASN A 335 -10.42 15.33 -21.74
N SER A 336 -11.51 14.57 -21.70
CA SER A 336 -12.15 14.18 -20.44
C SER A 336 -12.63 12.73 -20.40
N ILE A 337 -12.67 12.16 -19.20
CA ILE A 337 -13.35 10.91 -18.87
C ILE A 337 -14.36 11.13 -17.73
N PHE A 338 -15.30 10.19 -17.58
CA PHE A 338 -16.24 10.14 -16.45
C PHE A 338 -16.00 8.89 -15.60
N LEU A 339 -15.85 9.07 -14.28
CA LEU A 339 -15.74 8.01 -13.28
C LEU A 339 -17.03 7.96 -12.44
N PRO A 340 -17.90 6.96 -12.65
CA PRO A 340 -19.09 6.74 -11.82
C PRO A 340 -18.76 6.54 -10.34
N ALA A 341 -19.64 7.01 -9.46
CA ALA A 341 -19.63 6.67 -8.04
C ALA A 341 -20.10 5.20 -7.84
N ALA A 342 -19.25 4.24 -8.17
CA ALA A 342 -19.61 2.82 -8.27
C ALA A 342 -19.83 2.09 -6.94
N GLY A 343 -19.45 2.70 -5.81
CA GLY A 343 -19.52 2.05 -4.50
C GLY A 343 -18.54 0.88 -4.37
N SER A 344 -18.84 -0.02 -3.43
CA SER A 344 -18.07 -1.24 -3.17
C SER A 344 -18.97 -2.42 -2.89
N ARG A 345 -18.42 -3.64 -2.96
CA ARG A 345 -19.08 -4.85 -2.53
C ARG A 345 -18.27 -5.60 -1.47
N THR A 346 -18.94 -6.08 -0.44
CA THR A 346 -18.38 -7.05 0.51
C THR A 346 -19.33 -8.23 0.57
N GLN A 347 -18.80 -9.45 0.35
CA GLN A 347 -19.62 -10.64 0.14
C GLN A 347 -20.69 -10.41 -0.94
N GLN A 348 -21.97 -10.40 -0.58
CA GLN A 348 -23.09 -10.22 -1.50
C GLN A 348 -23.64 -8.78 -1.51
N THR A 349 -23.21 -7.92 -0.59
CA THR A 349 -23.81 -6.59 -0.39
C THR A 349 -23.03 -5.52 -1.12
N VAL A 350 -23.71 -4.79 -2.01
CA VAL A 350 -23.19 -3.57 -2.64
C VAL A 350 -23.61 -2.36 -1.81
N SER A 351 -22.69 -1.42 -1.58
CA SER A 351 -22.89 -0.24 -0.75
C SER A 351 -22.28 1.01 -1.39
N GLY A 352 -22.93 2.17 -1.20
CA GLY A 352 -22.38 3.47 -1.61
C GLY A 352 -22.46 3.77 -3.11
N GLN A 353 -23.17 2.95 -3.89
CA GLN A 353 -23.41 3.21 -5.31
C GLN A 353 -24.20 4.52 -5.49
N GLY A 354 -23.75 5.37 -6.42
CA GLY A 354 -24.25 6.73 -6.62
C GLY A 354 -23.75 7.76 -5.59
N ILE A 355 -23.04 7.33 -4.54
CA ILE A 355 -22.59 8.19 -3.44
C ILE A 355 -21.05 8.30 -3.42
N ASN A 356 -20.37 7.16 -3.47
CA ASN A 356 -18.92 7.05 -3.35
C ASN A 356 -18.32 6.42 -4.61
N GLY A 357 -17.29 7.04 -5.17
CA GLY A 357 -16.40 6.39 -6.13
C GLY A 357 -15.30 5.66 -5.37
N LEU A 358 -15.30 4.33 -5.43
CA LEU A 358 -14.27 3.49 -4.83
C LEU A 358 -13.62 2.67 -5.93
N TYR A 359 -12.34 2.92 -6.16
CA TYR A 359 -11.58 2.39 -7.29
C TYR A 359 -10.32 1.67 -6.85
N LEU A 360 -10.14 0.45 -7.34
CA LEU A 360 -8.95 -0.36 -7.08
C LEU A 360 -7.83 0.01 -8.03
N SER A 361 -6.61 0.14 -7.50
CA SER A 361 -5.38 0.06 -8.29
C SER A 361 -4.86 -1.37 -8.32
N GLY A 362 -3.89 -1.67 -9.17
CA GLY A 362 -3.15 -2.94 -9.14
C GLY A 362 -2.07 -3.00 -8.07
N SER A 363 -1.96 -1.99 -7.19
CA SER A 363 -0.90 -1.86 -6.19
C SER A 363 -1.32 -2.40 -4.83
N ILE A 364 -0.48 -3.24 -4.20
CA ILE A 364 -0.66 -3.69 -2.83
C ILE A 364 -0.16 -2.62 -1.84
N ASN A 365 -0.70 -2.58 -0.62
CA ASN A 365 -0.11 -1.78 0.43
C ASN A 365 1.20 -2.45 0.92
N PRO A 366 2.36 -1.80 0.78
CA PRO A 366 3.64 -2.40 1.17
C PRO A 366 3.80 -2.54 2.69
N ALA A 367 3.07 -1.73 3.48
CA ALA A 367 3.10 -1.80 4.94
C ALA A 367 2.24 -2.97 5.47
N ASP A 368 1.15 -3.31 4.77
CA ASP A 368 0.28 -4.43 5.12
C ASP A 368 -0.35 -5.06 3.88
N LYS A 369 0.12 -6.26 3.52
CA LYS A 369 -0.31 -7.00 2.32
C LYS A 369 -1.73 -7.58 2.41
N GLN A 370 -2.42 -7.39 3.53
CA GLN A 370 -3.85 -7.67 3.66
C GLN A 370 -4.73 -6.58 3.05
N PHE A 371 -4.12 -5.46 2.63
CA PHE A 371 -4.81 -4.33 2.04
C PHE A 371 -4.26 -3.98 0.65
N ALA A 372 -5.18 -3.65 -0.26
CA ALA A 372 -4.88 -3.10 -1.57
C ALA A 372 -5.03 -1.57 -1.55
N LEU A 373 -4.26 -0.90 -2.40
CA LEU A 373 -4.32 0.54 -2.57
C LEU A 373 -5.31 0.92 -3.67
N GLY A 374 -5.95 2.07 -3.51
CA GLY A 374 -6.91 2.59 -4.47
C GLY A 374 -7.20 4.07 -4.28
N TYR A 375 -8.25 4.54 -4.92
CA TYR A 375 -8.74 5.90 -4.76
C TYR A 375 -10.20 5.90 -4.33
N SER A 376 -10.52 6.78 -3.38
CA SER A 376 -11.85 7.00 -2.85
C SER A 376 -12.24 8.44 -3.07
N PHE A 377 -13.46 8.66 -3.51
CA PHE A 377 -13.96 10.01 -3.72
C PHE A 377 -15.47 10.11 -3.51
N ASP A 378 -15.92 11.30 -3.14
CA ASP A 378 -17.33 11.70 -3.04
C ASP A 378 -17.48 13.13 -3.59
N ARG A 379 -18.61 13.80 -3.33
CA ARG A 379 -18.85 15.17 -3.81
C ARG A 379 -17.89 16.21 -3.22
N ASN A 380 -17.38 15.97 -2.03
CA ASN A 380 -16.65 16.93 -1.20
C ASN A 380 -15.15 16.65 -1.15
N SER A 381 -14.73 15.41 -1.38
CA SER A 381 -13.35 15.00 -1.20
C SER A 381 -12.93 13.87 -2.13
N ASP A 382 -11.63 13.82 -2.38
CA ASP A 382 -10.96 12.74 -3.08
C ASP A 382 -9.65 12.43 -2.36
N ARG A 383 -9.31 11.14 -2.22
CA ARG A 383 -8.12 10.70 -1.50
C ARG A 383 -7.69 9.31 -1.92
N ARG A 384 -6.40 9.03 -1.77
CA ARG A 384 -5.87 7.67 -1.72
C ARG A 384 -6.53 6.90 -0.56
N THR A 385 -6.81 5.63 -0.79
CA THR A 385 -7.38 4.72 0.21
C THR A 385 -6.63 3.40 0.26
N SER A 386 -6.74 2.70 1.39
CA SER A 386 -6.25 1.34 1.61
C SER A 386 -7.44 0.50 2.05
N THR A 387 -7.77 -0.55 1.29
CA THR A 387 -8.98 -1.37 1.47
C THR A 387 -8.62 -2.84 1.66
N PRO A 388 -9.31 -3.62 2.51
CA PRO A 388 -9.05 -5.05 2.62
C PRO A 388 -9.12 -5.74 1.25
N VAL A 389 -8.23 -6.67 0.97
CA VAL A 389 -8.14 -7.33 -0.36
C VAL A 389 -9.43 -8.04 -0.81
N TYR A 390 -10.30 -8.41 0.13
CA TYR A 390 -11.60 -9.02 -0.16
C TYR A 390 -12.71 -8.01 -0.49
N GLN A 391 -12.53 -6.72 -0.18
CA GLN A 391 -13.51 -5.70 -0.52
C GLN A 391 -13.40 -5.40 -2.01
N ALA A 392 -14.50 -5.62 -2.72
CA ALA A 392 -14.55 -5.53 -4.16
C ALA A 392 -14.88 -4.11 -4.62
N LEU A 393 -14.02 -3.53 -5.45
CA LEU A 393 -14.11 -2.14 -5.94
C LEU A 393 -14.16 -2.08 -7.46
N ALA A 394 -14.54 -0.93 -8.01
CA ALA A 394 -14.51 -0.71 -9.45
C ALA A 394 -13.07 -0.59 -9.95
N ILE A 395 -12.83 -0.94 -11.22
CA ILE A 395 -11.53 -0.77 -11.86
C ILE A 395 -11.72 0.05 -13.12
N ARG A 396 -10.93 1.13 -13.25
CA ARG A 396 -10.82 1.93 -14.47
C ARG A 396 -9.49 1.60 -15.14
N PRO A 397 -9.47 0.80 -16.22
CA PRO A 397 -8.24 0.38 -16.86
C PRO A 397 -7.42 1.53 -17.45
N VAL A 398 -6.12 1.29 -17.60
CA VAL A 398 -5.21 2.16 -18.34
C VAL A 398 -4.48 1.38 -19.42
N SER A 399 -3.94 2.13 -20.38
CA SER A 399 -3.06 1.62 -21.41
C SER A 399 -1.78 0.99 -20.82
N VAL A 400 -1.38 -0.16 -21.37
CA VAL A 400 -0.04 -0.73 -21.12
C VAL A 400 1.04 0.20 -21.68
N ALA A 401 0.77 0.78 -22.86
CA ALA A 401 1.61 1.80 -23.45
C ALA A 401 1.54 3.09 -22.63
N LYS A 402 2.69 3.58 -22.19
CA LYS A 402 2.83 4.82 -21.43
C LYS A 402 3.08 6.00 -22.37
N ASN A 403 2.96 7.18 -21.80
CA ASN A 403 3.26 8.47 -22.38
C ASN A 403 4.21 9.22 -21.44
N VAL A 404 5.36 8.61 -21.14
CA VAL A 404 6.35 9.23 -20.26
C VAL A 404 6.84 10.52 -20.92
N LYS A 405 6.61 11.64 -20.25
CA LYS A 405 7.03 12.95 -20.71
C LYS A 405 8.55 13.03 -20.77
N PHE A 406 9.06 13.45 -21.92
CA PHE A 406 10.46 13.82 -22.04
C PHE A 406 10.64 15.25 -21.56
N VAL A 407 11.53 15.47 -20.60
CA VAL A 407 11.82 16.77 -20.01
C VAL A 407 13.30 17.05 -20.27
N LYS A 408 13.58 17.90 -21.27
CA LYS A 408 14.95 18.20 -21.72
C LYS A 408 15.84 18.66 -20.56
N GLU A 409 15.27 19.46 -19.66
CA GLU A 409 15.96 20.08 -18.54
C GLU A 409 16.62 19.06 -17.61
N LYS A 410 16.08 17.83 -17.54
CA LYS A 410 16.68 16.74 -16.74
C LYS A 410 18.02 16.27 -17.29
N LEU A 411 18.34 16.55 -18.56
CA LEU A 411 19.66 16.24 -19.13
C LEU A 411 20.78 17.02 -18.45
N TYR A 412 20.50 18.26 -18.01
CA TYR A 412 21.50 19.19 -17.45
C TYR A 412 21.99 18.74 -16.08
N ASN A 413 22.85 17.73 -16.09
CA ASN A 413 23.37 17.05 -14.91
C ASN A 413 24.74 16.45 -15.24
N THR A 414 25.42 15.94 -14.21
CA THR A 414 26.64 15.15 -14.38
C THR A 414 26.32 13.67 -14.24
N TRP A 415 26.58 12.94 -15.31
CA TRP A 415 26.26 11.53 -15.51
C TRP A 415 27.52 10.67 -15.42
N GLU A 416 27.41 9.53 -14.75
CA GLU A 416 28.44 8.50 -14.67
C GLU A 416 27.83 7.15 -14.98
N PHE A 417 28.63 6.19 -15.48
CA PHE A 417 28.17 4.81 -15.59
C PHE A 417 27.71 4.28 -14.24
N ASP A 418 26.59 3.55 -14.25
CA ASP A 418 26.06 2.87 -13.07
C ASP A 418 26.80 1.56 -12.78
N LEU A 419 28.09 1.69 -12.49
CA LEU A 419 28.97 0.61 -12.09
C LEU A 419 30.08 1.17 -11.20
N LYS A 420 30.23 0.57 -10.03
CA LYS A 420 31.30 0.90 -9.08
C LYS A 420 32.47 -0.09 -9.19
N PRO A 421 33.66 0.27 -8.67
CA PRO A 421 34.81 -0.63 -8.64
C PRO A 421 34.57 -1.96 -7.91
N ASP A 422 33.61 -2.00 -6.97
CA ASP A 422 33.20 -3.22 -6.25
C ASP A 422 32.12 -4.04 -6.99
N GLU A 423 31.91 -3.77 -8.27
CA GLU A 423 30.87 -4.35 -9.15
C GLU A 423 29.42 -4.01 -8.75
N SER A 424 29.21 -3.19 -7.70
CA SER A 424 27.87 -2.75 -7.31
C SER A 424 27.33 -1.65 -8.22
N HIS A 425 26.01 -1.47 -8.20
CA HIS A 425 25.27 -0.49 -8.99
C HIS A 425 24.09 0.08 -8.19
N TYR A 426 23.59 1.23 -8.61
CA TYR A 426 22.46 1.91 -7.99
C TYR A 426 21.10 1.46 -8.55
N LYS A 427 20.95 1.41 -9.88
CA LYS A 427 19.67 1.20 -10.57
C LYS A 427 19.72 0.13 -11.66
N PHE A 428 20.76 0.10 -12.48
CA PHE A 428 20.85 -0.77 -13.64
C PHE A 428 21.77 -1.96 -13.35
N VAL A 429 21.33 -3.16 -13.72
CA VAL A 429 22.05 -4.41 -13.43
C VAL A 429 23.42 -4.54 -14.12
N GLY A 430 23.71 -3.66 -15.07
CA GLY A 430 25.00 -3.56 -15.73
C GLY A 430 25.20 -2.20 -16.39
N PRO A 431 26.44 -1.86 -16.79
CA PRO A 431 26.79 -0.56 -17.36
C PRO A 431 26.25 -0.36 -18.79
N VAL A 432 25.91 -1.45 -19.49
CA VAL A 432 25.36 -1.42 -20.84
C VAL A 432 24.31 -2.51 -21.07
N PHE A 433 23.29 -2.21 -21.87
CA PHE A 433 22.31 -3.19 -22.36
C PHE A 433 22.36 -3.34 -23.88
N PHE A 434 21.81 -4.44 -24.40
CA PHE A 434 21.85 -4.77 -25.84
C PHE A 434 20.46 -4.98 -26.40
N TYR A 435 20.10 -4.18 -27.39
CA TYR A 435 18.75 -4.15 -27.95
C TYR A 435 18.78 -4.17 -29.48
N GLY A 436 17.65 -4.60 -30.05
CA GLY A 436 17.34 -4.43 -31.46
C GLY A 436 17.52 -2.99 -31.92
N LYS A 437 18.04 -2.78 -33.13
CA LYS A 437 18.33 -1.44 -33.68
C LYS A 437 17.12 -0.50 -33.71
N ASP A 438 15.90 -1.04 -33.76
CA ASP A 438 14.65 -0.27 -33.84
C ASP A 438 14.07 0.05 -32.44
N ALA A 439 14.67 -0.46 -31.36
CA ALA A 439 14.36 -0.04 -30.01
C ALA A 439 14.52 1.49 -29.86
N SER A 440 13.61 2.11 -29.10
CA SER A 440 13.53 3.57 -28.94
C SER A 440 12.80 3.91 -27.64
N TRP A 441 12.71 5.19 -27.27
CA TRP A 441 11.85 5.64 -26.15
C TRP A 441 10.43 5.07 -26.24
N ALA A 442 9.86 5.01 -27.46
CA ALA A 442 8.52 4.50 -27.68
C ALA A 442 8.40 3.04 -27.25
N SER A 443 9.26 2.14 -27.72
CA SER A 443 9.19 0.73 -27.35
C SER A 443 9.77 0.41 -25.97
N TYR A 444 10.83 1.10 -25.55
CA TYR A 444 11.55 0.83 -24.31
C TYR A 444 10.90 1.49 -23.09
N THR A 445 10.79 2.82 -23.09
CA THR A 445 10.21 3.56 -21.96
C THR A 445 8.69 3.52 -21.97
N ASN A 446 8.09 3.69 -23.15
CA ASN A 446 6.64 3.80 -23.28
C ASN A 446 5.95 2.45 -23.54
N ASN A 447 6.66 1.33 -23.70
CA ASN A 447 6.04 0.02 -24.05
C ASN A 447 5.11 0.09 -25.28
N GLN A 448 5.35 1.00 -26.21
CA GLN A 448 4.58 1.14 -27.43
C GLN A 448 5.06 0.10 -28.46
N PRO A 449 4.15 -0.59 -29.15
CA PRO A 449 4.54 -1.50 -30.23
C PRO A 449 5.19 -0.69 -31.35
N VAL A 450 6.44 -1.03 -31.69
CA VAL A 450 7.20 -0.44 -32.79
C VAL A 450 7.50 -1.54 -33.81
N VAL A 451 7.30 -1.23 -35.08
CA VAL A 451 7.64 -2.14 -36.19
C VAL A 451 9.15 -2.22 -36.33
N GLY A 452 9.73 -3.40 -36.11
CA GLY A 452 11.16 -3.64 -36.26
C GLY A 452 11.76 -4.52 -35.16
N GLU A 453 13.09 -4.58 -35.12
CA GLU A 453 13.85 -5.30 -34.10
C GLU A 453 13.91 -4.46 -32.82
N THR A 454 13.16 -4.87 -31.80
CA THR A 454 13.05 -4.13 -30.51
C THR A 454 13.39 -4.97 -29.29
N THR A 455 13.54 -6.30 -29.45
CA THR A 455 13.91 -7.20 -28.36
C THR A 455 15.30 -6.89 -27.84
N GLY A 456 15.52 -7.08 -26.54
CA GLY A 456 16.82 -6.81 -25.95
C GLY A 456 17.11 -7.62 -24.71
N TRP A 457 18.29 -7.37 -24.17
CA TRP A 457 18.88 -8.02 -23.02
C TRP A 457 19.45 -6.95 -22.10
N ASP A 458 18.82 -6.81 -20.94
CA ASP A 458 19.32 -6.05 -19.81
C ASP A 458 20.49 -6.81 -19.17
N ALA A 459 21.67 -6.69 -19.80
CA ALA A 459 22.84 -7.48 -19.47
C ALA A 459 23.43 -7.10 -18.10
N GLU A 460 23.49 -8.09 -17.21
CA GLU A 460 24.22 -7.95 -15.94
C GLU A 460 25.73 -7.86 -16.18
N TYR A 461 26.44 -7.05 -15.38
CA TYR A 461 27.89 -6.90 -15.51
C TYR A 461 28.63 -8.24 -15.47
N ALA A 462 28.23 -9.14 -14.57
CA ALA A 462 28.82 -10.47 -14.40
C ALA A 462 28.80 -11.31 -15.69
N ASN A 463 27.80 -11.11 -16.56
CA ASN A 463 27.64 -11.86 -17.82
C ASN A 463 28.45 -11.28 -18.98
N ILE A 464 28.95 -10.05 -18.83
CA ILE A 464 29.65 -9.32 -19.90
C ILE A 464 31.12 -9.07 -19.60
N LYS A 465 31.56 -9.28 -18.36
CA LYS A 465 32.94 -8.99 -17.93
C LYS A 465 34.03 -9.85 -18.57
N SER A 466 33.68 -10.94 -19.25
CA SER A 466 34.67 -11.75 -19.98
C SER A 466 34.87 -11.32 -21.43
N TRP A 467 33.99 -10.48 -21.99
CA TRP A 467 33.97 -10.24 -23.44
C TRP A 467 33.61 -8.83 -23.88
N ALA A 468 32.95 -8.00 -23.05
CA ALA A 468 32.52 -6.65 -23.43
C ALA A 468 33.27 -5.55 -22.65
N ILE A 469 33.27 -5.64 -21.32
CA ILE A 469 33.88 -4.65 -20.40
C ILE A 469 34.62 -5.43 -19.31
N THR A 470 35.92 -5.63 -19.49
CA THR A 470 36.72 -6.59 -18.71
C THR A 470 37.05 -6.17 -17.29
N ASP A 471 36.98 -4.87 -16.99
CA ASP A 471 37.30 -4.30 -15.69
C ASP A 471 36.30 -3.18 -15.38
N PRO A 472 35.72 -3.10 -14.16
CA PRO A 472 34.76 -2.05 -13.82
C PRO A 472 35.38 -0.64 -13.88
N SER A 473 36.69 -0.51 -13.69
CA SER A 473 37.39 0.78 -13.81
C SER A 473 37.36 1.37 -15.22
N HIS A 474 37.06 0.56 -16.25
CA HIS A 474 36.91 1.03 -17.63
C HIS A 474 35.62 1.86 -17.84
N CYS A 475 34.73 1.88 -16.86
CA CYS A 475 33.52 2.71 -16.83
C CYS A 475 33.71 4.01 -16.01
N ASN A 476 34.95 4.39 -15.69
CA ASN A 476 35.24 5.62 -14.94
C ASN A 476 35.25 6.87 -15.83
N GLY A 477 34.66 7.95 -15.31
CA GLY A 477 34.56 9.24 -15.99
C GLY A 477 33.20 9.89 -15.78
N THR A 478 33.05 11.09 -16.30
CA THR A 478 31.82 11.90 -16.16
C THR A 478 31.42 12.50 -17.51
N MET A 479 30.11 12.62 -17.74
CA MET A 479 29.53 13.40 -18.83
C MET A 479 28.59 14.45 -18.25
N THR A 480 28.89 15.72 -18.48
CA THR A 480 28.10 16.84 -17.96
C THR A 480 27.43 17.57 -19.11
N PHE A 481 26.10 17.61 -19.13
CA PHE A 481 25.35 18.54 -19.97
C PHE A 481 25.08 19.82 -19.17
N TYR A 482 25.25 20.98 -19.79
CA TYR A 482 25.03 22.28 -19.16
C TYR A 482 24.69 23.33 -20.22
N GLN A 483 24.21 24.49 -19.77
CA GLN A 483 24.14 25.69 -20.60
C GLN A 483 25.31 26.60 -20.25
N ASP A 484 26.01 27.13 -21.24
CA ASP A 484 27.00 28.19 -21.01
C ASP A 484 26.33 29.54 -20.68
N GLU A 485 27.14 30.55 -20.37
CA GLU A 485 26.66 31.90 -20.01
C GLU A 485 25.79 32.55 -21.11
N ASP A 486 25.97 32.12 -22.36
CA ASP A 486 25.20 32.60 -23.53
C ASP A 486 23.92 31.75 -23.77
N GLY A 487 23.66 30.74 -22.94
CA GLY A 487 22.51 29.85 -23.03
C GLY A 487 22.64 28.72 -24.05
N ASN A 488 23.85 28.48 -24.60
CA ASN A 488 24.07 27.41 -25.56
C ASN A 488 24.19 26.05 -24.87
N ASP A 489 23.61 25.03 -25.49
CA ASP A 489 23.67 23.64 -25.04
C ASP A 489 25.09 23.05 -25.22
N LYS A 490 25.79 22.84 -24.11
CA LYS A 490 27.15 22.31 -24.03
C LYS A 490 27.20 20.94 -23.37
N VAL A 491 28.20 20.16 -23.76
CA VAL A 491 28.49 18.87 -23.16
C VAL A 491 29.99 18.70 -22.97
N LYS A 492 30.39 18.32 -21.77
CA LYS A 492 31.77 17.98 -21.42
C LYS A 492 31.86 16.52 -21.03
N VAL A 493 32.86 15.81 -21.55
CA VAL A 493 33.16 14.43 -21.20
C VAL A 493 34.58 14.38 -20.64
N HIS A 494 34.71 13.86 -19.43
CA HIS A 494 35.97 13.50 -18.77
C HIS A 494 36.04 11.98 -18.72
N GLN A 495 36.89 11.37 -19.54
CA GLN A 495 37.00 9.91 -19.61
C GLN A 495 38.33 9.44 -19.02
N VAL A 496 38.26 8.55 -18.02
CA VAL A 496 39.45 7.93 -17.41
C VAL A 496 39.85 6.73 -18.25
N GLN A 497 41.10 6.73 -18.73
CA GLN A 497 41.69 5.69 -19.57
C GLN A 497 42.12 4.47 -18.73
N ALA A 498 42.35 3.33 -19.38
CA ALA A 498 42.73 2.08 -18.71
C ALA A 498 44.07 2.18 -17.94
N ASP A 499 44.98 3.08 -18.34
CA ASP A 499 46.24 3.35 -17.65
C ASP A 499 46.12 4.38 -16.50
N GLY A 500 44.91 4.86 -16.22
CA GLY A 500 44.62 5.89 -15.23
C GLY A 500 44.86 7.33 -15.71
N SER A 501 45.31 7.53 -16.95
CA SER A 501 45.30 8.87 -17.58
C SER A 501 43.86 9.30 -17.91
N TYR A 502 43.65 10.54 -18.33
CA TYR A 502 42.32 11.04 -18.67
C TYR A 502 42.30 11.81 -19.99
N LYS A 503 41.13 11.80 -20.63
CA LYS A 503 40.83 12.54 -21.85
C LYS A 503 39.61 13.41 -21.63
N ASP A 504 39.81 14.72 -21.70
CA ASP A 504 38.74 15.71 -21.69
C ASP A 504 38.31 16.06 -23.11
N SER A 505 37.01 16.18 -23.32
CA SER A 505 36.41 16.68 -24.55
C SER A 505 35.25 17.61 -24.20
N GLU A 506 35.12 18.70 -24.93
CA GLU A 506 34.01 19.64 -24.77
C GLU A 506 33.41 19.94 -26.14
N GLY A 507 32.09 19.95 -26.21
CA GLY A 507 31.34 20.17 -27.43
C GLY A 507 29.95 20.76 -27.18
N THR A 508 29.14 20.79 -28.21
CA THR A 508 27.73 21.16 -28.19
C THR A 508 26.84 19.95 -28.43
N PHE A 509 25.56 20.07 -28.05
CA PHE A 509 24.52 19.10 -28.37
C PHE A 509 23.21 19.77 -28.81
N THR A 510 22.38 19.03 -29.54
CA THR A 510 21.00 19.42 -29.88
C THR A 510 20.04 18.26 -29.59
N VAL A 511 18.79 18.58 -29.26
CA VAL A 511 17.76 17.59 -28.90
C VAL A 511 16.60 17.67 -29.89
N ASP A 512 16.27 16.52 -30.46
CA ASP A 512 15.02 16.31 -31.20
C ASP A 512 14.04 15.64 -30.24
N GLU A 513 13.23 16.45 -29.56
CA GLU A 513 12.27 15.95 -28.56
C GLU A 513 11.20 15.06 -29.19
N LYS A 514 10.84 15.28 -30.46
CA LYS A 514 9.83 14.46 -31.14
C LYS A 514 10.33 13.03 -31.30
N ASN A 515 11.55 12.87 -31.78
CA ASN A 515 12.15 11.55 -32.02
C ASN A 515 12.93 11.02 -30.81
N LYS A 516 13.04 11.82 -29.73
CA LYS A 516 13.78 11.50 -28.50
C LYS A 516 15.23 11.14 -28.80
N THR A 517 15.88 11.96 -29.62
CA THR A 517 17.29 11.78 -30.00
C THR A 517 18.14 13.00 -29.68
N ILE A 518 19.40 12.77 -29.35
CA ILE A 518 20.42 13.79 -29.12
C ILE A 518 21.48 13.69 -30.22
N THR A 519 21.88 14.83 -30.78
CA THR A 519 23.05 14.92 -31.64
C THR A 519 24.15 15.63 -30.87
N MET A 520 25.31 14.99 -30.69
CA MET A 520 26.47 15.54 -29.98
C MET A 520 27.64 15.73 -30.95
N THR A 521 28.41 16.80 -30.75
CA THR A 521 29.65 17.05 -31.53
C THR A 521 30.85 16.25 -31.02
N ILE A 522 30.75 15.70 -29.81
CA ILE A 522 31.72 14.78 -29.20
C ILE A 522 31.05 13.43 -28.90
N ASP A 523 31.83 12.40 -28.61
CA ASP A 523 31.29 11.11 -28.18
C ASP A 523 30.68 11.21 -26.78
N PRO A 524 29.57 10.50 -26.49
CA PRO A 524 29.11 10.33 -25.12
C PRO A 524 30.16 9.55 -24.31
N LEU A 525 30.10 9.65 -22.98
CA LEU A 525 30.99 8.87 -22.10
C LEU A 525 30.85 7.37 -22.34
N ASN A 526 31.81 6.75 -23.01
CA ASN A 526 31.81 5.31 -23.26
C ASN A 526 32.84 4.58 -22.40
N ALA A 527 32.69 3.26 -22.25
CA ALA A 527 33.73 2.43 -21.63
C ALA A 527 34.98 2.43 -22.51
N VAL A 528 36.16 2.56 -21.89
CA VAL A 528 37.44 2.77 -22.62
C VAL A 528 37.86 1.55 -23.44
N GLU A 529 37.58 0.34 -22.96
CA GLU A 529 37.88 -0.90 -23.67
C GLU A 529 36.60 -1.68 -24.00
N TYR A 530 35.66 -1.04 -24.69
CA TYR A 530 34.49 -1.77 -25.20
C TYR A 530 34.82 -2.58 -26.46
N ILE A 531 34.61 -3.90 -26.38
CA ILE A 531 34.79 -4.82 -27.51
C ILE A 531 33.53 -4.78 -28.39
N GLY A 532 33.60 -4.02 -29.50
CA GLY A 532 32.52 -3.94 -30.50
C GLY A 532 32.42 -2.61 -31.25
N GLY A 533 33.07 -1.56 -30.73
CA GLY A 533 33.12 -0.22 -31.34
C GLY A 533 31.76 0.50 -31.41
N ILE A 534 31.80 1.81 -31.67
CA ILE A 534 30.62 2.64 -31.95
C ILE A 534 30.72 3.14 -33.38
N THR A 535 29.65 3.00 -34.15
CA THR A 535 29.61 3.54 -35.50
C THR A 535 29.33 5.03 -35.42
N ARG A 536 30.29 5.86 -35.81
CA ARG A 536 30.07 7.30 -36.02
C ARG A 536 29.83 7.60 -37.50
N THR A 537 28.79 8.37 -37.74
CA THR A 537 28.50 9.13 -38.97
C THR A 537 28.27 10.58 -38.56
N ASP A 538 28.45 11.53 -39.47
CA ASP A 538 28.22 12.97 -39.22
C ASP A 538 26.76 13.29 -38.81
N GLU A 539 25.86 12.32 -38.94
CA GLU A 539 24.44 12.39 -38.57
C GLU A 539 24.05 11.38 -37.47
N THR A 540 25.00 10.81 -36.72
CA THR A 540 24.68 9.81 -35.69
C THR A 540 23.83 10.41 -34.58
N LYS A 541 22.52 10.13 -34.64
CA LYS A 541 21.54 10.46 -33.62
C LYS A 541 21.61 9.44 -32.49
N ILE A 542 22.02 9.87 -31.32
CA ILE A 542 21.99 9.06 -30.10
C ILE A 542 20.54 8.99 -29.63
N LYS A 543 20.01 7.78 -29.43
CA LYS A 543 18.65 7.59 -28.94
C LYS A 543 18.62 7.81 -27.44
N VAL A 544 17.73 8.66 -26.93
CA VAL A 544 17.42 8.65 -25.50
C VAL A 544 16.46 7.51 -25.25
N MET A 545 16.89 6.53 -24.47
CA MET A 545 16.09 5.34 -24.20
C MET A 545 15.21 5.56 -22.98
N SER A 546 15.72 6.23 -21.95
CA SER A 546 15.00 6.69 -20.76
C SER A 546 15.70 7.92 -20.14
N LEU A 547 14.95 8.75 -19.40
CA LEU A 547 15.46 9.93 -18.69
C LEU A 547 14.64 10.21 -17.44
N SER A 548 15.32 10.43 -16.31
CA SER A 548 14.76 10.79 -15.00
C SER A 548 15.71 11.74 -14.28
N ASP A 549 15.38 12.17 -13.05
CA ASP A 549 16.26 13.08 -12.28
C ASP A 549 17.55 12.41 -11.80
N GLU A 550 17.59 11.07 -11.77
CA GLU A 550 18.70 10.27 -11.24
C GLU A 550 19.37 9.36 -12.27
N ALA A 551 18.74 9.14 -13.43
CA ALA A 551 19.20 8.17 -14.41
C ALA A 551 18.93 8.59 -15.86
N LEU A 552 19.86 8.23 -16.74
CA LEU A 552 19.85 8.48 -18.17
C LEU A 552 20.32 7.24 -18.91
N GLN A 553 19.59 6.83 -19.95
CA GLN A 553 20.03 5.77 -20.85
C GLN A 553 20.18 6.30 -22.29
N LEU A 554 21.36 6.10 -22.88
CA LEU A 554 21.68 6.54 -24.24
C LEU A 554 21.98 5.35 -25.15
N GLY A 555 21.16 5.15 -26.18
CA GLY A 555 21.32 4.14 -27.21
C GLY A 555 22.22 4.61 -28.36
N VAL A 556 23.29 3.86 -28.62
CA VAL A 556 24.22 4.04 -29.74
C VAL A 556 24.29 2.79 -30.60
N ILE A 557 24.62 2.93 -31.89
CA ILE A 557 24.75 1.78 -32.80
C ILE A 557 26.14 1.18 -32.69
N ARG A 558 26.19 -0.13 -32.39
CA ARG A 558 27.41 -0.92 -32.34
C ARG A 558 27.99 -1.15 -33.74
N SER A 559 29.30 -1.06 -33.87
CA SER A 559 29.97 -1.30 -35.15
C SER A 559 30.04 -2.78 -35.54
N SER A 560 30.01 -3.68 -34.57
CA SER A 560 30.14 -5.13 -34.81
C SER A 560 29.00 -5.73 -35.63
N ASP A 561 27.76 -5.29 -35.36
CA ASP A 561 26.53 -5.96 -35.81
C ASP A 561 25.39 -4.98 -36.15
N GLY A 562 25.59 -3.67 -35.96
CA GLY A 562 24.56 -2.65 -36.20
C GLY A 562 23.42 -2.65 -35.18
N GLN A 563 23.54 -3.43 -34.09
CA GLN A 563 22.55 -3.46 -33.02
C GLN A 563 22.70 -2.26 -32.07
N LEU A 564 21.67 -1.99 -31.29
CA LEU A 564 21.68 -0.91 -30.31
C LEU A 564 22.38 -1.35 -29.03
N MET A 565 23.37 -0.57 -28.58
CA MET A 565 23.92 -0.64 -27.24
C MET A 565 23.43 0.55 -26.44
N ILE A 566 22.87 0.29 -25.28
CA ILE A 566 22.35 1.31 -24.38
C ILE A 566 23.37 1.52 -23.27
N TYR A 567 23.90 2.74 -23.14
CA TYR A 567 24.71 3.13 -21.98
C TYR A 567 23.80 3.49 -20.81
N ASN A 568 24.12 2.94 -19.65
CA ASN A 568 23.35 3.11 -18.42
C ASN A 568 24.07 4.05 -17.48
N TYR A 569 23.56 5.28 -17.37
CA TYR A 569 24.12 6.30 -16.50
C TYR A 569 23.19 6.62 -15.34
N VAL A 570 23.82 7.00 -14.24
CA VAL A 570 23.17 7.61 -13.09
C VAL A 570 23.89 8.91 -12.74
N THR A 571 23.26 9.78 -11.95
CA THR A 571 23.93 11.00 -11.52
C THR A 571 25.08 10.69 -10.55
N SER A 572 26.09 11.56 -10.52
CA SER A 572 27.26 11.34 -9.64
C SER A 572 26.86 11.20 -8.16
N ASP A 573 25.84 11.95 -7.72
CA ASP A 573 25.35 11.90 -6.35
C ASP A 573 24.71 10.56 -5.97
N VAL A 574 23.93 9.91 -6.84
CA VAL A 574 23.34 8.61 -6.51
C VAL A 574 24.34 7.46 -6.60
N LYS A 575 25.34 7.58 -7.48
CA LYS A 575 26.43 6.59 -7.58
C LYS A 575 27.32 6.64 -6.36
N ASN A 576 27.83 7.82 -6.00
CA ASN A 576 28.87 7.95 -4.98
C ASN A 576 28.31 8.24 -3.59
N GLY A 577 27.08 8.74 -3.50
CA GLY A 577 26.50 9.21 -2.24
C GLY A 577 27.17 10.50 -1.75
N TYR A 578 26.95 10.79 -0.48
CA TYR A 578 27.42 11.97 0.24
C TYR A 578 28.20 11.52 1.47
N VAL A 579 29.37 12.11 1.70
CA VAL A 579 30.17 11.81 2.89
C VAL A 579 29.54 12.51 4.08
N ALA A 580 29.07 11.71 5.05
CA ALA A 580 28.63 12.21 6.34
C ALA A 580 29.78 12.07 7.35
N LYS A 581 30.38 13.19 7.72
CA LYS A 581 31.59 13.28 8.52
C LYS A 581 31.29 13.80 9.92
N LEU A 582 31.50 12.93 10.92
CA LEU A 582 31.48 13.30 12.32
C LEU A 582 32.85 13.85 12.69
N THR A 583 32.90 15.10 13.17
CA THR A 583 34.12 15.77 13.61
C THR A 583 34.00 16.14 15.09
N ALA A 584 35.02 15.81 15.88
CA ALA A 584 35.10 16.09 17.31
C ALA A 584 36.42 16.76 17.69
N TRP A 585 36.34 17.80 18.52
CA TRP A 585 37.49 18.50 19.10
C TRP A 585 37.18 18.87 20.55
N GLY A 586 38.21 18.84 21.40
CA GLY A 586 38.09 19.04 22.84
C GLY A 586 39.44 19.19 23.51
N ASP A 587 39.44 19.13 24.84
CA ASP A 587 40.68 19.18 25.63
C ASP A 587 41.64 18.05 25.20
N GLY A 588 42.94 18.35 25.11
CA GLY A 588 43.96 17.51 24.46
C GLY A 588 44.38 17.96 23.06
N GLY A 589 43.63 18.87 22.41
CA GLY A 589 44.12 19.70 21.29
C GLY A 589 44.09 19.11 19.87
N ASN A 590 43.79 17.81 19.69
CA ASN A 590 43.73 17.19 18.36
C ASN A 590 42.33 17.23 17.74
N TRP A 591 42.21 17.29 16.41
CA TRP A 591 40.96 17.07 15.68
C TRP A 591 40.76 15.58 15.40
N ASP A 592 39.57 15.07 15.71
CA ASP A 592 39.17 13.71 15.44
C ASP A 592 38.01 13.68 14.46
N GLY A 593 37.97 12.67 13.59
CA GLY A 593 36.82 12.47 12.72
C GLY A 593 36.68 11.06 12.20
N ALA A 594 35.47 10.72 11.83
CA ALA A 594 35.08 9.49 11.16
C ALA A 594 33.98 9.82 10.15
N SER A 595 33.74 8.95 9.19
CA SER A 595 32.74 9.17 8.16
C SER A 595 31.97 7.91 7.81
N THR A 596 30.76 8.12 7.31
CA THR A 596 29.99 7.12 6.57
C THR A 596 29.52 7.73 5.25
N VAL A 597 28.91 6.92 4.38
CA VAL A 597 28.32 7.39 3.12
C VAL A 597 26.80 7.35 3.24
N VAL A 598 26.17 8.52 3.06
CA VAL A 598 24.73 8.67 2.87
C VAL A 598 24.43 8.47 1.39
N SER A 599 23.47 7.63 1.05
CA SER A 599 23.09 7.43 -0.35
C SER A 599 22.56 8.73 -0.97
N GLY A 600 22.68 8.89 -2.30
CA GLY A 600 22.01 9.97 -3.01
C GLY A 600 20.58 9.62 -3.45
N GLY A 601 19.86 10.62 -3.96
CA GLY A 601 18.56 10.45 -4.60
C GLY A 601 17.46 9.96 -3.65
N SER A 602 16.52 9.19 -4.20
CA SER A 602 15.42 8.56 -3.46
C SER A 602 15.88 7.62 -2.35
N LYS A 603 17.08 7.02 -2.46
CA LYS A 603 17.67 6.17 -1.43
C LYS A 603 18.38 6.95 -0.31
N ALA A 604 18.46 8.27 -0.39
CA ALA A 604 19.04 9.11 0.65
C ALA A 604 18.20 9.12 1.93
N VAL A 605 16.88 8.97 1.82
CA VAL A 605 15.96 8.91 2.97
C VAL A 605 16.17 7.58 3.69
N GLY A 606 16.55 7.66 4.97
CA GLY A 606 16.90 6.48 5.75
C GLY A 606 17.78 6.80 6.95
N GLN A 607 18.07 5.77 7.74
CA GLN A 607 18.90 5.86 8.93
C GLN A 607 20.36 5.47 8.62
N TYR A 608 21.29 6.22 9.18
CA TYR A 608 22.73 6.07 9.04
C TYR A 608 23.42 6.18 10.39
N THR A 609 24.63 5.66 10.51
CA THR A 609 25.43 5.75 11.73
C THR A 609 26.88 6.07 11.38
N VAL A 610 27.48 7.02 12.09
CA VAL A 610 28.92 7.29 12.06
C VAL A 610 29.51 6.91 13.42
N LYS A 611 30.57 6.09 13.40
CA LYS A 611 31.28 5.67 14.60
C LYS A 611 32.72 6.17 14.56
N LEU A 612 33.06 7.05 15.49
CA LEU A 612 34.40 7.54 15.74
C LEU A 612 35.10 6.65 16.76
N GLU A 613 36.29 6.15 16.43
CA GLU A 613 37.12 5.34 17.33
C GLU A 613 38.49 6.01 17.56
N LYS A 614 38.92 6.08 18.83
CA LYS A 614 40.16 6.73 19.27
C LYS A 614 40.88 5.97 20.37
N THR A 615 42.17 6.25 20.48
CA THR A 615 43.06 5.69 21.51
C THR A 615 43.23 6.59 22.72
N GLU A 616 43.02 7.90 22.54
CA GLU A 616 43.12 8.91 23.60
C GLU A 616 41.73 9.36 24.02
N ALA A 617 41.51 9.47 25.33
CA ALA A 617 40.24 9.90 25.88
C ALA A 617 40.01 11.40 25.64
N ARG A 618 38.76 11.74 25.31
CA ARG A 618 38.23 13.11 25.30
C ARG A 618 37.51 13.36 26.60
N THR A 619 38.13 14.14 27.48
CA THR A 619 37.59 14.43 28.81
C THR A 619 36.56 15.56 28.83
N ASN A 620 36.48 16.34 27.74
CA ASN A 620 35.60 17.49 27.62
C ASN A 620 35.45 17.92 26.16
N GLY A 621 34.21 18.04 25.66
CA GLY A 621 33.95 18.33 24.25
C GLY A 621 33.83 19.83 23.96
N LYS A 622 34.38 20.32 22.85
CA LYS A 622 34.33 21.74 22.47
C LYS A 622 33.73 22.00 21.09
N VAL A 623 34.01 21.16 20.09
CA VAL A 623 33.39 21.24 18.75
C VAL A 623 33.02 19.85 18.28
N TYR A 624 31.73 19.57 18.16
CA TYR A 624 31.14 18.29 17.78
C TYR A 624 30.09 18.59 16.71
N VAL A 625 30.40 18.24 15.48
CA VAL A 625 29.55 18.51 14.30
C VAL A 625 29.46 17.27 13.43
N LEU A 626 28.33 17.10 12.78
CA LEU A 626 28.13 16.13 11.71
C LEU A 626 27.86 16.90 10.42
N ASP A 627 28.76 16.79 9.45
CA ASP A 627 28.66 17.46 8.16
C ASP A 627 28.37 16.44 7.05
N LEU A 628 27.27 16.63 6.31
CA LEU A 628 27.03 15.93 5.06
C LEU A 628 27.55 16.80 3.91
N GLU A 629 28.72 16.45 3.39
CA GLU A 629 29.48 17.25 2.43
C GLU A 629 28.70 17.42 1.10
N GLY A 630 28.42 18.65 0.67
CA GLY A 630 27.68 18.96 -0.56
C GLY A 630 26.18 18.63 -0.55
N PHE A 631 25.64 18.11 0.55
CA PHE A 631 24.26 17.63 0.61
C PHE A 631 23.24 18.77 0.56
N ALA A 632 23.49 19.89 1.22
CA ALA A 632 22.58 21.04 1.21
C ALA A 632 22.58 21.78 -0.14
N ALA A 633 23.70 21.75 -0.87
CA ALA A 633 23.75 22.30 -2.24
C ALA A 633 22.82 21.56 -3.20
N LYS A 634 22.70 20.23 -3.07
CA LYS A 634 21.76 19.42 -3.86
C LYS A 634 20.33 19.47 -3.30
N TYR A 635 20.20 19.37 -1.98
CA TYR A 635 18.93 19.28 -1.26
C TYR A 635 18.80 20.45 -0.27
N PRO A 636 18.55 21.68 -0.76
CA PRO A 636 18.50 22.87 0.10
C PRO A 636 17.34 22.84 1.10
N LYS A 637 16.36 21.97 0.86
CA LYS A 637 15.21 21.72 1.73
C LYS A 637 15.29 20.36 2.42
N ALA A 638 16.48 19.81 2.66
CA ALA A 638 16.58 18.57 3.41
C ALA A 638 16.25 18.73 4.91
N LEU A 639 15.70 17.66 5.50
CA LEU A 639 15.58 17.49 6.95
C LEU A 639 16.39 16.27 7.38
N VAL A 640 17.35 16.48 8.29
CA VAL A 640 18.12 15.42 8.92
C VAL A 640 17.94 15.50 10.43
N ARG A 641 17.65 14.38 11.09
CA ARG A 641 17.39 14.28 12.53
C ARG A 641 18.44 13.39 13.20
N ILE A 642 18.86 13.72 14.41
CA ILE A 642 19.65 12.84 15.26
C ILE A 642 18.70 11.91 16.03
N ASP A 643 18.91 10.61 15.90
CA ASP A 643 18.11 9.60 16.59
C ASP A 643 18.77 9.14 17.89
N ALA A 644 20.10 8.96 17.89
CA ALA A 644 20.85 8.54 19.06
C ALA A 644 22.30 9.05 19.02
N ILE A 645 22.88 9.24 20.21
CA ILE A 645 24.31 9.52 20.39
C ILE A 645 24.80 8.58 21.48
N LYS A 646 25.90 7.87 21.26
CA LYS A 646 26.51 7.00 22.27
C LYS A 646 27.97 7.35 22.52
N ALA A 647 28.35 7.45 23.78
CA ALA A 647 29.74 7.55 24.21
C ALA A 647 30.14 6.25 24.90
N ASP A 648 31.21 5.59 24.43
CA ASP A 648 31.68 4.31 24.95
C ASP A 648 30.57 3.23 25.05
N GLY A 649 29.63 3.24 24.10
CA GLY A 649 28.49 2.32 24.05
C GLY A 649 27.31 2.68 24.97
N GLN A 650 27.39 3.78 25.73
CA GLN A 650 26.31 4.29 26.57
C GLN A 650 25.55 5.41 25.87
N ASP A 651 24.22 5.37 25.89
CA ASP A 651 23.38 6.43 25.32
C ASP A 651 23.61 7.76 26.06
N LEU A 652 23.90 8.80 25.29
CA LEU A 652 23.96 10.17 25.76
C LEU A 652 22.57 10.79 25.67
N LYS A 653 22.24 11.52 26.72
CA LYS A 653 21.00 12.27 26.83
C LYS A 653 21.13 13.63 26.14
N PHE A 654 20.24 13.94 25.22
CA PHE A 654 20.25 15.21 24.50
C PHE A 654 18.83 15.71 24.19
N ASP A 655 18.69 17.02 24.06
CA ASP A 655 17.50 17.71 23.60
C ASP A 655 17.70 18.22 22.17
N ALA A 656 17.14 17.50 21.19
CA ALA A 656 17.31 17.82 19.78
C ALA A 656 16.65 19.14 19.37
N ASN A 657 15.71 19.68 20.16
CA ASN A 657 15.14 21.01 19.91
C ASN A 657 16.19 22.12 20.04
N LYS A 658 17.34 21.84 20.68
CA LYS A 658 18.44 22.79 20.86
C LYS A 658 19.55 22.65 19.82
N PHE A 659 19.50 21.65 18.94
CA PHE A 659 20.45 21.52 17.84
C PHE A 659 20.19 22.54 16.74
N HIS A 660 21.19 22.70 15.87
CA HIS A 660 21.14 23.58 14.72
C HIS A 660 21.43 22.76 13.46
N TYR A 661 20.59 22.91 12.44
CA TYR A 661 20.54 22.06 11.24
C TYR A 661 20.60 22.87 9.93
N GLY A 662 21.28 22.37 8.91
CA GLY A 662 21.23 22.92 7.54
C GLY A 662 22.56 23.49 7.06
N ASP A 663 22.52 24.30 6.01
CA ASP A 663 23.70 25.01 5.48
C ASP A 663 24.02 26.25 6.33
N ILE A 664 24.48 26.02 7.57
CA ILE A 664 24.69 27.09 8.56
C ILE A 664 25.96 27.91 8.23
N GLU A 665 26.82 27.40 7.34
CA GLU A 665 28.08 28.04 6.93
C GLU A 665 28.06 28.58 5.49
N ASP A 666 26.91 28.52 4.80
CA ASP A 666 26.73 28.92 3.39
C ASP A 666 27.79 28.31 2.44
N ASN A 667 28.16 27.04 2.68
CA ASN A 667 29.19 26.33 1.91
C ASN A 667 28.66 25.10 1.17
N GLY A 668 27.34 24.87 1.20
CA GLY A 668 26.67 23.77 0.53
C GLY A 668 26.68 22.45 1.32
N ASN A 669 27.31 22.40 2.48
CA ASN A 669 27.26 21.23 3.37
C ASN A 669 26.03 21.28 4.25
N TYR A 670 25.39 20.14 4.50
CA TYR A 670 24.36 20.07 5.52
C TYR A 670 25.00 19.77 6.87
N ARG A 671 25.08 20.78 7.74
CA ARG A 671 25.62 20.64 9.10
C ARG A 671 24.52 20.31 10.10
N ILE A 672 24.85 19.42 11.02
CA ILE A 672 24.20 19.28 12.32
C ILE A 672 25.22 19.66 13.39
N GLU A 673 25.03 20.83 14.00
CA GLU A 673 25.87 21.28 15.12
C GLU A 673 25.35 20.67 16.42
N LEU A 674 26.04 19.64 16.91
CA LEU A 674 25.71 18.99 18.19
C LEU A 674 26.14 19.89 19.36
N PHE A 675 27.37 20.41 19.29
CA PHE A 675 27.88 21.39 20.25
C PHE A 675 29.12 22.11 19.68
N ASN A 676 29.20 23.43 19.79
CA ASN A 676 30.33 24.20 19.29
C ASN A 676 30.53 25.48 20.10
N ILE A 677 31.67 25.61 20.77
CA ILE A 677 32.00 26.79 21.60
C ILE A 677 32.11 28.10 20.81
N TRP A 678 32.35 28.04 19.49
CA TRP A 678 32.41 29.19 18.59
C TRP A 678 31.26 29.20 17.57
N GLY A 679 30.27 28.34 17.77
CA GLY A 679 29.26 28.04 16.78
C GLY A 679 28.01 28.90 16.86
N SER A 680 26.91 28.29 16.43
CA SER A 680 25.64 28.95 16.18
C SER A 680 24.84 29.31 17.45
N GLY A 681 25.23 28.79 18.62
CA GLY A 681 24.61 29.15 19.91
C GLY A 681 24.55 28.01 20.94
N THR A 682 24.95 26.80 20.55
CA THR A 682 24.95 25.60 21.40
C THR A 682 25.82 25.72 22.65
N ALA A 683 26.83 26.60 22.65
CA ALA A 683 27.66 26.89 23.82
C ALA A 683 26.89 27.59 24.95
N GLN A 684 25.93 28.45 24.61
CA GLN A 684 25.12 29.23 25.55
C GLN A 684 23.84 28.48 25.96
N ASN A 685 23.31 27.62 25.08
CA ASN A 685 22.16 26.77 25.34
C ASN A 685 22.47 25.32 24.90
N SER A 686 23.13 24.57 25.78
CA SER A 686 23.64 23.23 25.44
C SER A 686 22.49 22.24 25.24
N PRO A 687 22.49 21.45 24.15
CA PRO A 687 21.58 20.32 23.96
C PRO A 687 21.74 19.22 25.02
N PHE A 688 22.85 19.20 25.73
CA PHE A 688 23.18 18.16 26.73
C PHE A 688 22.85 18.58 28.16
N ARG A 689 22.00 19.61 28.34
CA ARG A 689 21.59 20.15 29.65
C ARG A 689 20.14 20.62 29.65
N ALA A 690 19.53 20.65 30.85
CA ALA A 690 18.18 21.20 31.05
C ALA A 690 18.10 22.68 30.66
N SER A 691 19.04 23.50 31.11
CA SER A 691 19.08 24.94 30.87
C SER A 691 20.51 25.48 30.82
N GLY A 692 20.73 26.52 30.01
CA GLY A 692 22.02 27.18 29.86
C GLY A 692 23.05 26.31 29.13
N GLY A 693 24.30 26.75 29.14
CA GLY A 693 25.40 26.04 28.50
C GLY A 693 26.72 26.35 29.19
N PRO A 694 27.73 25.50 29.01
CA PRO A 694 29.02 25.66 29.68
C PRO A 694 29.88 26.79 29.07
N GLY A 695 29.41 27.47 28.03
CA GLY A 695 30.16 28.50 27.33
C GLY A 695 31.46 27.94 26.75
N GLU A 696 32.53 28.73 26.80
CA GLU A 696 33.84 28.36 26.28
C GLU A 696 34.54 27.24 27.07
N ALA A 697 34.00 26.86 28.23
CA ALA A 697 34.57 25.78 29.04
C ALA A 697 34.46 24.41 28.37
N GLY A 698 33.52 24.21 27.43
CA GLY A 698 33.25 22.91 26.80
C GLY A 698 32.18 22.09 27.53
N GLU A 699 31.63 21.07 26.88
CA GLU A 699 30.57 20.19 27.35
C GLU A 699 31.12 18.83 27.85
N PRO A 700 31.19 18.60 29.17
CA PRO A 700 31.59 17.33 29.76
C PRO A 700 30.68 16.16 29.39
N ALA A 701 29.41 16.39 29.07
CA ALA A 701 28.49 15.32 28.66
C ALA A 701 28.92 14.65 27.34
N LEU A 702 29.77 15.31 26.54
CA LEU A 702 30.35 14.78 25.30
C LEU A 702 31.72 14.11 25.50
N ALA A 703 32.14 13.89 26.75
CA ALA A 703 33.34 13.15 27.05
C ALA A 703 33.20 11.66 26.66
N PHE A 704 34.26 11.07 26.10
CA PHE A 704 34.32 9.65 25.75
C PHE A 704 35.78 9.15 25.82
N ASN A 705 35.97 7.87 26.13
CA ASN A 705 37.30 7.27 26.26
C ASN A 705 37.82 6.68 24.95
N LYS A 706 36.95 5.98 24.21
CA LYS A 706 37.33 5.23 23.01
C LYS A 706 36.40 5.48 21.84
N THR A 707 35.09 5.55 22.07
CA THR A 707 34.14 5.59 20.95
C THR A 707 33.07 6.65 21.12
N LEU A 708 32.75 7.33 20.04
CA LEU A 708 31.58 8.20 19.90
C LEU A 708 30.79 7.76 18.67
N GLU A 709 29.52 7.44 18.84
CA GLU A 709 28.63 6.99 17.77
C GLU A 709 27.45 7.95 17.65
N VAL A 710 27.11 8.34 16.42
CA VAL A 710 25.95 9.19 16.13
C VAL A 710 25.10 8.47 15.09
N THR A 711 23.87 8.15 15.47
CA THR A 711 22.84 7.62 14.57
C THR A 711 21.90 8.76 14.18
N PHE A 712 21.68 8.91 12.88
CA PHE A 712 20.86 9.98 12.32
C PHE A 712 20.00 9.47 11.17
N THR A 713 18.86 10.13 10.94
CA THR A 713 17.94 9.84 9.85
C THR A 713 17.86 11.04 8.92
N VAL A 714 18.10 10.82 7.63
CA VAL A 714 17.65 11.74 6.58
C VAL A 714 16.15 11.51 6.42
N VAL A 715 15.35 12.48 6.87
CA VAL A 715 13.88 12.38 6.91
C VAL A 715 13.28 12.74 5.56
N SER A 716 13.83 13.76 4.91
CA SER A 716 13.39 14.21 3.59
C SER A 716 14.52 14.93 2.87
N THR A 717 14.51 14.85 1.54
CA THR A 717 15.38 15.61 0.62
C THR A 717 14.65 16.77 -0.06
N THR A 718 13.33 16.86 0.10
CA THR A 718 12.47 17.79 -0.63
C THR A 718 11.75 18.79 0.26
N SER A 719 11.66 18.54 1.57
CA SER A 719 11.05 19.44 2.54
C SER A 719 11.77 19.40 3.89
N ASP A 720 12.00 20.58 4.45
CA ASP A 720 12.71 20.76 5.73
C ASP A 720 11.75 20.74 6.92
N GLY A 721 10.45 20.44 6.68
CA GLY A 721 9.38 20.47 7.67
C GLY A 721 8.95 21.88 8.09
N THR A 722 9.50 22.94 7.49
CA THR A 722 9.01 24.31 7.76
C THR A 722 7.73 24.58 6.98
N GLY A 723 6.81 25.34 7.57
CA GLY A 723 5.53 25.62 6.93
C GLY A 723 4.40 25.85 7.92
N VAL A 724 3.20 25.95 7.36
CA VAL A 724 1.95 26.10 8.11
C VAL A 724 1.21 24.77 8.08
N TYR A 725 0.81 24.31 9.25
CA TYR A 725 0.06 23.09 9.48
C TYR A 725 -1.31 23.42 10.05
N THR A 726 -2.31 22.64 9.67
CA THR A 726 -3.70 22.86 10.08
C THR A 726 -4.08 21.80 11.13
N PRO A 727 -4.23 22.18 12.41
CA PRO A 727 -4.81 21.29 13.40
C PRO A 727 -6.30 21.10 13.11
N THR A 728 -6.76 19.87 13.22
CA THR A 728 -8.15 19.51 13.03
C THR A 728 -8.68 18.76 14.22
N PHE A 729 -9.96 18.95 14.50
CA PHE A 729 -10.66 18.25 15.55
C PHE A 729 -11.60 17.20 14.95
N ASN A 730 -11.53 16.00 15.49
CA ASN A 730 -12.20 14.83 14.92
C ASN A 730 -12.96 14.08 16.01
N ALA A 731 -14.18 13.63 15.69
CA ALA A 731 -15.02 12.83 16.57
C ALA A 731 -15.90 11.89 15.75
N VAL A 732 -15.99 10.63 16.16
CA VAL A 732 -16.79 9.62 15.47
C VAL A 732 -17.67 8.94 16.50
N ARG A 733 -18.98 8.91 16.23
CA ARG A 733 -19.93 8.16 17.06
C ARG A 733 -20.04 6.71 16.65
N GLY A 734 -20.03 6.43 15.35
CA GLY A 734 -20.14 5.08 14.80
C GLY A 734 -19.93 5.07 13.29
N TRP A 735 -19.74 3.87 12.74
CA TRP A 735 -19.58 3.64 11.29
C TRP A 735 -20.89 3.30 10.58
N GLY A 736 -21.99 3.17 11.34
CA GLY A 736 -23.31 2.86 10.81
C GLY A 736 -23.92 4.01 10.01
N GLU A 737 -24.85 3.68 9.12
CA GLU A 737 -25.61 4.67 8.37
C GLU A 737 -26.39 5.59 9.32
N GLY A 738 -26.23 6.90 9.15
CA GLY A 738 -26.85 7.92 10.00
C GLY A 738 -26.12 8.23 11.32
N GLU A 739 -25.01 7.54 11.62
CA GLU A 739 -24.17 7.88 12.77
C GLU A 739 -23.36 9.15 12.51
N ALA A 740 -23.25 10.01 13.54
CA ALA A 740 -22.54 11.28 13.43
C ALA A 740 -21.02 11.09 13.30
N GLN A 741 -20.44 11.79 12.32
CA GLN A 741 -19.00 11.82 12.10
C GLN A 741 -18.54 13.26 11.85
N LEU A 742 -17.54 13.68 12.62
CA LEU A 742 -16.84 14.95 12.50
C LEU A 742 -15.41 14.66 12.07
N TRP A 743 -15.07 15.08 10.86
CA TRP A 743 -13.75 14.94 10.29
C TRP A 743 -13.23 16.30 9.82
N GLY A 744 -12.01 16.64 10.20
CA GLY A 744 -11.30 17.80 9.67
C GLY A 744 -11.80 19.15 10.17
N TYR A 745 -12.47 19.24 11.32
CA TYR A 745 -12.95 20.53 11.81
C TYR A 745 -11.78 21.45 12.20
N ASN A 746 -11.73 22.64 11.64
CA ASN A 746 -10.76 23.68 11.96
C ASN A 746 -11.47 25.04 11.98
N ASP A 747 -11.12 25.90 12.93
CA ASP A 747 -11.73 27.22 13.14
C ASP A 747 -10.91 28.38 12.54
N GLY A 748 -9.95 28.08 11.67
CA GLY A 748 -8.95 29.02 11.15
C GLY A 748 -7.63 29.00 11.92
N SER A 749 -7.54 28.22 13.01
CA SER A 749 -6.28 28.01 13.74
C SER A 749 -5.20 27.39 12.85
N THR A 750 -3.96 27.83 13.04
CA THR A 750 -2.79 27.32 12.31
C THR A 750 -1.61 27.12 13.26
N LEU A 751 -0.89 26.02 13.09
CA LEU A 751 0.44 25.81 13.70
C LEU A 751 1.48 26.20 12.66
N LYS A 752 2.54 26.92 13.04
CA LYS A 752 3.62 27.23 12.10
C LYS A 752 4.95 26.75 12.63
N VAL A 753 5.65 25.95 11.82
CA VAL A 753 7.02 25.51 12.08
C VAL A 753 7.96 26.44 11.35
N VAL A 754 8.89 27.05 12.09
CA VAL A 754 9.89 27.96 11.54
C VAL A 754 11.30 27.47 11.86
N LYS A 755 12.24 27.84 10.99
CA LYS A 755 13.66 27.57 11.15
C LYS A 755 14.39 28.91 11.10
N SER A 756 15.18 29.19 12.13
CA SER A 756 16.00 30.40 12.17
C SER A 756 17.13 30.35 11.15
N ASP A 757 17.73 31.51 10.85
CA ASP A 757 18.90 31.67 9.97
C ASP A 757 20.09 30.82 10.44
N LYS A 758 20.13 30.48 11.73
CA LYS A 758 21.14 29.62 12.33
C LYS A 758 20.76 28.14 12.35
N GLY A 759 19.66 27.75 11.72
CA GLY A 759 19.25 26.36 11.57
C GLY A 759 18.47 25.76 12.75
N GLN A 760 18.07 26.54 13.75
CA GLN A 760 17.27 26.04 14.88
C GLN A 760 15.78 26.10 14.56
N TYR A 761 15.08 24.96 14.78
CA TYR A 761 13.63 24.85 14.61
C TYR A 761 12.86 25.39 15.83
N SER A 762 11.70 25.99 15.59
CA SER A 762 10.78 26.43 16.64
C SER A 762 9.34 26.47 16.16
N LEU A 763 8.42 26.62 17.10
CA LEU A 763 6.98 26.67 16.87
C LEU A 763 6.45 28.10 17.06
N GLU A 764 5.60 28.53 16.15
CA GLU A 764 4.76 29.72 16.26
C GLU A 764 3.28 29.27 16.30
N ASN A 765 2.45 30.02 17.02
CA ASN A 765 1.01 29.74 17.19
C ASN A 765 0.75 28.32 17.73
N ASN A 766 1.47 27.91 18.77
CA ASN A 766 1.46 26.54 19.28
C ASN A 766 0.41 26.27 20.37
N GLN A 767 -0.43 27.24 20.70
CA GLN A 767 -1.52 27.12 21.66
C GLN A 767 -2.85 27.29 20.93
N PHE A 768 -3.78 26.37 21.20
CA PHE A 768 -5.04 26.25 20.49
C PHE A 768 -6.20 26.24 21.46
N ASP A 769 -7.32 26.81 21.04
CA ASP A 769 -8.56 26.87 21.82
C ASP A 769 -9.76 26.72 20.87
N MET A 770 -9.94 25.49 20.36
CA MET A 770 -10.89 25.20 19.30
C MET A 770 -12.25 24.80 19.89
N THR A 771 -13.35 25.34 19.34
CA THR A 771 -14.72 25.02 19.76
C THR A 771 -15.57 24.57 18.57
N TYR A 772 -15.94 23.30 18.55
CA TYR A 772 -16.93 22.77 17.61
C TYR A 772 -18.34 22.94 18.19
N GLU A 773 -19.26 23.47 17.38
CA GLU A 773 -20.69 23.56 17.69
C GLU A 773 -21.47 22.60 16.77
N GLY A 774 -22.16 21.63 17.36
CA GLY A 774 -22.89 20.59 16.65
C GLY A 774 -23.56 19.58 17.60
N SER A 775 -24.39 18.71 17.04
CA SER A 775 -25.17 17.69 17.75
C SER A 775 -24.95 16.30 17.14
N GLY A 776 -25.49 15.26 17.76
CA GLY A 776 -25.41 13.88 17.27
C GLY A 776 -24.36 13.02 17.97
N PHE A 777 -23.70 13.52 19.02
CA PHE A 777 -22.68 12.80 19.79
C PHE A 777 -23.12 12.51 21.24
N GLU A 778 -24.41 12.61 21.55
CA GLU A 778 -24.95 12.54 22.92
C GLU A 778 -24.71 11.18 23.60
N GLY A 779 -24.52 10.13 22.79
CA GLY A 779 -24.27 8.76 23.26
C GLY A 779 -22.80 8.44 23.59
N GLY A 780 -21.89 9.38 23.31
CA GLY A 780 -20.44 9.14 23.34
C GLY A 780 -19.85 8.97 21.96
N THR A 781 -18.54 8.76 21.93
CA THR A 781 -17.75 8.60 20.70
C THR A 781 -16.97 7.29 20.74
N ILE A 782 -16.78 6.67 19.58
CA ILE A 782 -15.81 5.57 19.39
C ILE A 782 -14.39 6.11 19.15
N MET A 783 -14.28 7.36 18.66
CA MET A 783 -13.02 8.06 18.46
C MET A 783 -13.17 9.56 18.74
N THR A 784 -12.19 10.17 19.40
CA THR A 784 -12.07 11.61 19.58
C THR A 784 -10.59 11.98 19.68
N PHE A 785 -10.15 12.90 18.84
CA PHE A 785 -8.74 13.31 18.80
C PHE A 785 -8.56 14.64 18.06
N VAL A 786 -7.43 15.28 18.34
CA VAL A 786 -6.90 16.35 17.48
C VAL A 786 -5.90 15.72 16.52
N GLU A 787 -5.92 16.13 15.25
CA GLU A 787 -4.98 15.66 14.23
C GLU A 787 -4.30 16.85 13.54
N ILE A 788 -2.98 16.75 13.35
CA ILE A 788 -2.21 17.68 12.53
C ILE A 788 -1.58 16.85 11.40
N ALA A 789 -2.14 16.97 10.20
CA ALA A 789 -1.66 16.23 9.03
C ALA A 789 -0.20 16.57 8.70
N ASP A 790 0.53 15.59 8.18
CA ASP A 790 1.92 15.67 7.69
C ASP A 790 3.01 16.02 8.72
N LEU A 791 2.64 16.56 9.88
CA LEU A 791 3.60 16.98 10.91
C LEU A 791 4.42 15.80 11.43
N TYR A 792 3.79 14.64 11.63
CA TYR A 792 4.46 13.44 12.12
C TYR A 792 5.49 12.90 11.12
N GLY A 793 5.23 13.01 9.82
CA GLY A 793 6.15 12.58 8.78
C GLY A 793 7.53 13.25 8.88
N PHE A 794 7.56 14.50 9.36
CA PHE A 794 8.80 15.25 9.57
C PHE A 794 9.31 15.15 11.03
N PHE A 795 8.42 15.29 12.00
CA PHE A 795 8.73 15.45 13.42
C PHE A 795 8.00 14.40 14.27
N PRO A 796 8.40 13.12 14.19
CA PRO A 796 7.71 12.04 14.89
C PRO A 796 7.89 12.06 16.42
N GLY A 797 8.76 12.94 16.92
CA GLY A 797 8.92 13.19 18.35
C GLY A 797 8.18 14.42 18.85
N THR A 798 7.22 14.94 18.08
CA THR A 798 6.37 16.06 18.50
C THR A 798 5.63 15.68 19.78
N HIS A 799 5.48 16.63 20.69
CA HIS A 799 4.73 16.43 21.92
C HIS A 799 3.71 17.55 22.13
N SER A 800 2.49 17.19 22.51
CA SER A 800 1.43 18.09 22.88
C SER A 800 0.73 17.68 24.16
N THR A 801 0.06 18.63 24.80
CA THR A 801 -0.79 18.35 25.97
C THR A 801 -2.19 18.87 25.75
N LEU A 802 -3.17 18.13 26.24
CA LEU A 802 -4.51 18.66 26.45
C LEU A 802 -4.53 19.50 27.74
N ASP A 803 -4.77 20.79 27.57
CA ASP A 803 -4.69 21.77 28.66
C ASP A 803 -6.02 21.87 29.41
N GLU A 804 -7.12 22.01 28.65
CA GLU A 804 -8.49 22.08 29.13
C GLU A 804 -9.45 21.41 28.13
N PHE A 805 -10.52 20.77 28.62
CA PHE A 805 -11.53 20.13 27.79
C PHE A 805 -12.93 20.43 28.32
N TYR A 806 -13.85 20.80 27.42
CA TYR A 806 -15.22 21.15 27.76
C TYR A 806 -16.22 20.47 26.83
N LEU A 807 -17.32 20.00 27.41
CA LEU A 807 -18.49 19.49 26.69
C LEU A 807 -19.71 20.30 27.12
N ASP A 808 -20.47 20.80 26.15
CA ASP A 808 -21.66 21.64 26.36
C ASP A 808 -21.39 22.83 27.31
N GLY A 809 -20.21 23.46 27.17
CA GLY A 809 -19.75 24.58 27.99
C GLY A 809 -19.32 24.23 29.42
N LYS A 810 -19.23 22.94 29.78
CA LYS A 810 -18.79 22.47 31.11
C LYS A 810 -17.43 21.80 31.04
N ALA A 811 -16.55 22.14 31.98
CA ALA A 811 -15.24 21.51 32.09
C ALA A 811 -15.38 20.01 32.41
N VAL A 812 -14.62 19.19 31.71
CA VAL A 812 -14.55 17.74 31.92
C VAL A 812 -13.29 17.41 32.72
N SER A 813 -13.43 16.55 33.72
CA SER A 813 -12.28 16.02 34.47
C SER A 813 -11.71 14.81 33.75
N TYR A 814 -10.39 14.74 33.63
CA TYR A 814 -9.69 13.64 32.97
C TYR A 814 -8.31 13.40 33.61
N ASP A 815 -7.78 12.20 33.47
CA ASP A 815 -6.41 11.86 33.87
C ASP A 815 -5.42 12.32 32.79
N LYS A 816 -4.75 13.44 33.05
CA LYS A 816 -3.78 14.04 32.12
C LYS A 816 -2.65 13.09 31.73
N SER A 817 -2.27 12.14 32.59
CA SER A 817 -1.19 11.19 32.32
C SER A 817 -1.56 10.12 31.29
N LYS A 818 -2.86 9.98 30.98
CA LYS A 818 -3.40 9.01 30.02
C LYS A 818 -3.75 9.62 28.67
N VAL A 819 -3.64 10.94 28.53
CA VAL A 819 -3.72 11.59 27.22
C VAL A 819 -2.37 11.38 26.55
N ILE A 820 -2.39 10.78 25.35
CA ILE A 820 -1.19 10.41 24.63
C ILE A 820 -1.17 11.08 23.27
N ASP A 821 0.03 11.32 22.78
CA ASP A 821 0.24 11.66 21.37
C ASP A 821 0.49 10.35 20.60
N ALA A 822 -0.28 10.13 19.54
CA ALA A 822 -0.18 8.98 18.65
C ALA A 822 0.47 9.37 17.32
N ASN A 823 1.26 8.43 16.83
CA ASN A 823 2.32 8.62 15.86
C ASN A 823 2.02 7.81 14.60
N GLU A 824 1.00 8.21 13.84
CA GLU A 824 0.49 7.50 12.67
C GLU A 824 0.95 8.15 11.36
N ASN A 825 2.08 7.72 10.79
CA ASN A 825 2.62 8.30 9.54
C ASN A 825 1.57 8.43 8.43
N PRO A 826 1.28 9.64 7.90
CA PRO A 826 1.97 10.94 8.09
C PRO A 826 1.36 11.90 9.14
N LYS A 827 0.31 11.49 9.85
CA LYS A 827 -0.49 12.30 10.78
C LYS A 827 0.05 12.28 12.20
N TYR A 828 0.11 13.45 12.81
CA TYR A 828 0.27 13.59 14.25
C TYR A 828 -1.10 13.63 14.93
N ARG A 829 -1.29 12.89 16.02
CA ARG A 829 -2.55 12.93 16.78
C ARG A 829 -2.33 13.16 18.26
N LEU A 830 -3.11 14.05 18.86
CA LEU A 830 -3.35 14.08 20.31
C LEU A 830 -4.61 13.27 20.57
N GLU A 831 -4.43 12.03 21.04
CA GLU A 831 -5.50 11.06 21.20
C GLU A 831 -6.19 11.23 22.55
N LEU A 832 -7.49 11.55 22.51
CA LEU A 832 -8.34 11.63 23.70
C LEU A 832 -8.98 10.28 23.97
N PHE A 833 -9.55 9.66 22.92
CA PHE A 833 -10.05 8.30 22.94
C PHE A 833 -10.10 7.69 21.54
N ASN A 834 -9.81 6.40 21.44
CA ASN A 834 -9.94 5.61 20.22
C ASN A 834 -10.11 4.14 20.59
N CYS A 835 -11.28 3.55 20.29
CA CYS A 835 -11.56 2.15 20.63
C CYS A 835 -10.70 1.13 19.84
N TYR A 836 -9.99 1.59 18.81
CA TYR A 836 -9.11 0.76 17.98
C TYR A 836 -7.62 0.97 18.25
N ALA A 837 -7.24 1.92 19.12
CA ALA A 837 -5.83 2.30 19.34
C ALA A 837 -5.41 2.25 20.81
N ALA A 838 -4.33 2.95 21.15
CA ALA A 838 -3.64 2.80 22.43
C ALA A 838 -4.48 3.27 23.64
N THR A 839 -5.45 4.17 23.44
CA THR A 839 -6.38 4.59 24.49
C THR A 839 -7.58 3.65 24.71
N LYS A 840 -7.75 2.58 23.92
CA LYS A 840 -8.95 1.72 23.96
C LYS A 840 -9.30 1.18 25.36
N ASP A 841 -8.28 0.74 26.11
CA ASP A 841 -8.43 0.13 27.44
C ASP A 841 -7.88 1.02 28.55
N ASN A 842 -7.31 2.19 28.20
CA ASN A 842 -6.67 3.10 29.14
C ASN A 842 -6.98 4.57 28.81
N CYS A 843 -8.27 4.87 28.62
CA CYS A 843 -8.73 6.22 28.31
C CYS A 843 -8.53 7.18 29.50
N ALA A 844 -8.22 8.44 29.20
CA ALA A 844 -8.13 9.51 30.19
C ALA A 844 -9.48 9.90 30.80
N PHE A 845 -10.58 9.58 30.12
CA PHE A 845 -11.92 10.09 30.43
C PHE A 845 -12.83 9.08 31.13
N GLY A 846 -12.45 7.80 31.23
CA GLY A 846 -13.28 6.80 31.88
C GLY A 846 -13.09 5.39 31.35
N VAL A 847 -14.13 4.57 31.51
CA VAL A 847 -14.19 3.18 31.05
C VAL A 847 -15.24 3.10 29.95
N LYS A 848 -14.87 2.54 28.79
CA LYS A 848 -15.79 2.42 27.64
C LYS A 848 -16.94 1.46 27.92
N ASP A 849 -18.08 1.72 27.28
CA ASP A 849 -19.24 0.83 27.20
C ASP A 849 -19.35 0.26 25.78
N GLY A 850 -19.04 -1.02 25.63
CA GLY A 850 -18.75 -1.59 24.30
C GLY A 850 -17.56 -0.88 23.68
N ASP A 851 -17.77 -0.23 22.53
CA ASP A 851 -16.75 0.58 21.85
C ASP A 851 -16.89 2.09 22.13
N LEU A 852 -17.96 2.52 22.81
CA LEU A 852 -18.25 3.93 23.05
C LEU A 852 -17.63 4.44 24.35
N MET A 853 -17.00 5.61 24.31
CA MET A 853 -16.68 6.40 25.49
C MET A 853 -17.82 7.38 25.76
N ARG A 854 -18.71 7.01 26.69
CA ARG A 854 -19.92 7.79 27.00
C ARG A 854 -19.59 9.15 27.60
N GLU A 855 -18.49 9.24 28.33
CA GLU A 855 -17.99 10.44 28.99
C GLU A 855 -17.54 11.53 28.01
N LEU A 856 -17.35 11.18 26.73
CA LEU A 856 -17.04 12.12 25.64
C LEU A 856 -18.28 12.58 24.86
N GLY A 857 -19.49 12.23 25.31
CA GLY A 857 -20.72 12.63 24.64
C GLY A 857 -21.13 14.08 24.90
N PHE A 858 -21.66 14.75 23.87
CA PHE A 858 -22.13 16.14 23.94
C PHE A 858 -23.35 16.40 23.04
N ASN A 859 -24.12 17.44 23.36
CA ASN A 859 -25.38 17.79 22.68
C ASN A 859 -25.26 19.03 21.78
N LYS A 860 -24.36 19.95 22.13
CA LYS A 860 -24.26 21.29 21.52
C LYS A 860 -22.83 21.63 21.14
N SER A 861 -21.87 21.36 22.01
CA SER A 861 -20.50 21.79 21.75
C SER A 861 -19.43 20.96 22.41
N MET A 862 -18.27 20.94 21.76
CA MET A 862 -17.06 20.31 22.24
C MET A 862 -15.91 21.30 22.04
N ARG A 863 -15.23 21.67 23.12
CA ARG A 863 -14.11 22.62 23.11
C ARG A 863 -12.86 21.97 23.69
N ALA A 864 -11.77 22.03 22.94
CA ALA A 864 -10.47 21.52 23.35
C ALA A 864 -9.43 22.64 23.30
N LYS A 865 -8.75 22.83 24.43
CA LYS A 865 -7.58 23.69 24.53
C LYS A 865 -6.35 22.80 24.68
N PHE A 866 -5.39 22.96 23.79
CA PHE A 866 -4.18 22.15 23.78
C PHE A 866 -2.97 22.95 23.32
N THR A 867 -1.78 22.50 23.71
CA THR A 867 -0.51 23.14 23.39
C THR A 867 0.44 22.12 22.78
N VAL A 868 1.07 22.48 21.65
CA VAL A 868 2.20 21.73 21.07
C VAL A 868 3.49 22.30 21.65
N HIS A 869 4.23 21.51 22.43
CA HIS A 869 5.37 21.99 23.23
C HIS A 869 6.69 21.92 22.46
N SER A 870 6.92 20.84 21.72
CA SER A 870 8.20 20.57 21.07
C SER A 870 8.01 19.76 19.80
N LEU A 871 8.97 19.87 18.87
CA LEU A 871 9.02 19.10 17.62
C LEU A 871 9.78 17.79 17.80
N PHE A 872 10.75 17.78 18.72
CA PHE A 872 11.54 16.62 19.07
C PHE A 872 11.30 16.21 20.53
N PRO A 873 11.63 14.97 20.92
CA PRO A 873 11.44 14.51 22.28
C PRO A 873 12.29 15.34 23.25
N VAL A 874 11.68 15.78 24.36
CA VAL A 874 12.39 16.48 25.43
C VAL A 874 12.82 15.46 26.48
N PRO A 875 14.12 15.33 26.78
CA PRO A 875 14.60 14.27 27.67
C PRO A 875 14.40 14.64 29.15
N GLN A 876 14.03 13.68 30.02
CA GLN A 876 13.85 13.89 31.46
C GLN A 876 15.19 13.98 32.23
N TRP A 877 15.65 15.19 32.59
CA TRP A 877 17.01 15.48 33.11
C TRP A 877 17.32 14.95 34.51
#